data_AF-A0A8B6DJA2-F1
#
_entry.id   AF-A0A8B6DJA2-F1
#
_cell.length_a   1.000
_cell.length_b   1.000
_cell.length_c   1.000
_cell.angle_alpha   90.00
_cell.angle_beta   90.00
_cell.angle_gamma   90.00
#
_symmetry.space_group_name_H-M   'P 1'
#
loop_
_entity.id
_entity.type
_entity.pdbx_description
1 polymer ?
#
loop_
_entity_poly.entity_id
_entity_poly.type
_entity_poly.pdbx_seq_one_letter_code
_entity_poly.pdbx_strand_id
1 'polypeptide(L)'
;MDASMGYVRRLSSKGNILTGFDLANADIVKDETGIHIRIKKKDAPLQKKSPQEAVNIQPLSKDQEAATNKEVETEEDHWKLLYRISDTPSILMTILFAFQQTLMGLPFCVMSAIMVAQAVCGDDDNDLKTRMLSTTVFLSAITTFLQATFGVRLPVYQGPTVAYILPLLVLSDLPEWKCPAVGYKVIVNATSGLNFTTNELDVVGYRENIIMPRLRAMQGCLVIAGAVHMLIGLTGFVGVLLKVVGPLTVVPTLLLIGIQFDGVMNTFCDPNWGISAGTCLISLILAVYLNGWNMPIPVITKSRGFHFIRYPLQQVLAVLFAIIIGWGICGILTHAGALTTDTRSKEYKTRTDAGADTIERTPWFIIPYPGQFGSIGFNSGVFIAFVVATLLSVVESIADYYACARLCQVPPPPLPAMNRGIMVEGFMSMIAGFFGAGHATTTYSNNIGLIGITKVASRRVTQVLAIQLIVCAIIGKFGAIFVTIPYPVLGGSAILSFGLFLGIVMSYMQYTDMNSPRNLAVVGVSILVGIMVPNWVKVNFAVIKTGSDGFDEFLIMLLTNPSFTGGFIGFVLDNTVKGTMKERGIAAWALDESKSPDAESHYEEGIEIYEISFLTKHLKKIPWMKYLPGIHIRIKKKDDPLQKKSAPESVNLPPLSNDQEAAANKEVQTEEDNWKLLYRVSDTPSILMTILFAFQQTLMGLPFCVMSAIIVAQAVCGDDDNDLKTRMLSTTVFLSAITTFLQATFGVRLPVYQGPTVAYILPLLVLSDLPEWKCPTVGYKVIVNATSGLNFTTNELDVVGYRDTIIMPRLRAMQGCLIIAGAVHMLIGLTGFVGVLLKVVGPLTVVPMLLLIGIQFDGVMNTFCDPNWGISAGTCLVSLILAVYLNGWNMPIPVITKSRGFHFIRYPLQQVLAVLFAIFIGWGICGILTHAGALTTDIRSKEYKTRTDAGADTIERTPWFIIPYPGQFGSIGFNSGVFIAFVVATLLSVVESIADYYACARLCHVPPPPLPAMNRGIMVEGFMSMIAGFFGAGHATTTYSNNIGLIGITKVASRRVTQVLAIQLIVCAIIGKFGAIFVTIPYPVLGGSAILSFGLFLGIVMSYMQYTDMNSPRNLAVVDVSILVGIMVPNWVKVNFAVIKTGSDGFDEFLIMLLTNPSFTGGFIGFVLDNTVKGTIKERGIAAWALDESKSPDSESHYEEGIEIYEIPFLTKHLKKIPWMKYLPVFPTFTSHSCRNKSNKDDKDLKNDNNTNL
;
A
#
# COMPACT_ATOMS: atom_id res chain seq x y z
N MET A 1 61.28 42.19 3.54
CA MET A 1 61.19 40.71 3.59
C MET A 1 61.75 40.31 4.93
N ASP A 2 60.87 39.85 5.84
CA ASP A 2 61.13 39.15 7.13
C ASP A 2 60.03 39.38 8.17
N ALA A 3 59.06 40.28 7.90
CA ALA A 3 57.85 40.40 8.72
C ALA A 3 56.63 39.61 8.17
N SER A 4 56.72 39.00 6.98
CA SER A 4 55.60 38.35 6.29
C SER A 4 55.65 36.82 6.25
N MET A 5 56.73 36.18 6.71
CA MET A 5 56.80 34.70 6.82
C MET A 5 56.26 34.14 8.14
N GLY A 6 56.20 34.96 9.21
CA GLY A 6 55.67 34.55 10.51
C GLY A 6 54.14 34.37 10.53
N TYR A 7 53.41 35.07 9.66
CA TYR A 7 51.95 35.04 9.62
C TYR A 7 51.39 33.86 8.83
N VAL A 8 52.13 33.37 7.82
CA VAL A 8 51.71 32.24 6.96
C VAL A 8 51.89 30.88 7.65
N ARG A 9 52.88 30.74 8.56
CA ARG A 9 53.06 29.51 9.35
C ARG A 9 52.01 29.31 10.46
N ARG A 10 51.35 30.37 10.94
CA ARG A 10 50.26 30.23 11.93
C ARG A 10 48.94 29.79 11.31
N LEU A 11 48.66 30.16 10.05
CA LEU A 11 47.44 29.80 9.34
C LEU A 11 47.44 28.34 8.83
N SER A 12 48.59 27.70 8.70
CA SER A 12 48.69 26.26 8.34
C SER A 12 48.42 25.30 9.52
N SER A 13 48.33 25.79 10.77
CA SER A 13 48.06 24.96 11.96
C SER A 13 46.58 24.92 12.37
N LYS A 14 45.72 25.62 11.63
CA LYS A 14 44.26 25.61 11.82
C LYS A 14 43.62 25.28 10.47
N GLY A 15 43.49 23.99 10.19
CA GLY A 15 42.96 23.48 8.93
C GLY A 15 41.53 23.93 8.67
N ASN A 16 41.31 24.47 7.47
CA ASN A 16 40.10 24.36 6.64
C ASN A 16 40.08 25.46 5.57
N ILE A 17 40.81 25.30 4.47
CA ILE A 17 40.44 25.91 3.17
C ILE A 17 40.82 24.93 2.04
N LEU A 18 39.78 24.49 1.30
CA LEU A 18 39.87 23.85 -0.01
C LEU A 18 40.39 24.85 -1.05
N THR A 19 41.54 24.57 -1.67
CA THR A 19 41.87 25.08 -3.00
C THR A 19 42.52 23.96 -3.80
N GLY A 20 41.78 23.40 -4.77
CA GLY A 20 42.31 22.47 -5.76
C GLY A 20 43.17 23.19 -6.78
N PHE A 21 44.44 23.40 -6.45
CA PHE A 21 45.52 23.70 -7.39
C PHE A 21 46.82 23.13 -6.83
N ASP A 22 47.34 22.08 -7.47
CA ASP A 22 48.62 21.47 -7.09
C ASP A 22 49.78 22.35 -7.60
N LEU A 23 50.18 23.30 -6.77
CA LEU A 23 51.26 24.26 -7.02
C LEU A 23 52.67 23.63 -6.95
N ALA A 24 52.78 22.32 -6.74
CA ALA A 24 54.06 21.65 -6.55
C ALA A 24 54.92 21.52 -7.82
N ASN A 25 54.38 21.78 -9.03
CA ASN A 25 55.08 21.58 -10.30
C ASN A 25 55.10 22.82 -11.24
N ALA A 26 55.01 24.02 -10.68
CA ALA A 26 55.11 25.28 -11.42
C ALA A 26 56.52 25.87 -11.31
N ASP A 27 57.25 25.95 -12.43
CA ASP A 27 58.53 26.65 -12.47
C ASP A 27 58.29 28.16 -12.72
N ILE A 28 58.91 28.99 -11.88
CA ILE A 28 58.94 30.45 -12.03
C ILE A 28 60.24 30.82 -12.74
N VAL A 29 60.13 31.33 -13.97
CA VAL A 29 61.28 31.83 -14.72
C VAL A 29 61.19 33.36 -14.78
N LYS A 30 62.28 34.02 -14.43
CA LYS A 30 62.41 35.47 -14.43
C LYS A 30 63.38 35.87 -15.54
N ASP A 31 62.92 36.67 -16.49
CA ASP A 31 63.78 37.31 -17.47
C ASP A 31 63.68 38.84 -17.38
N GLU A 32 64.45 39.54 -18.22
CA GLU A 32 64.55 41.00 -18.23
C GLU A 32 63.23 41.70 -18.63
N THR A 33 62.18 40.96 -18.97
CA THR A 33 60.86 41.49 -19.32
C THR A 33 59.73 41.12 -18.34
N GLY A 34 59.97 40.24 -17.36
CA GLY A 34 58.99 39.94 -16.31
C GLY A 34 59.08 38.52 -15.73
N ILE A 35 58.17 38.19 -14.80
CA ILE A 35 58.07 36.87 -14.16
C ILE A 35 56.96 36.06 -14.84
N HIS A 36 57.30 34.88 -15.39
CA HIS A 36 56.35 33.97 -16.01
C HIS A 36 56.29 32.62 -15.26
N ILE A 37 55.09 32.05 -15.16
CA ILE A 37 54.83 30.73 -14.54
C ILE A 37 54.55 29.72 -15.65
N ARG A 38 55.32 28.62 -15.72
CA ARG A 38 55.18 27.57 -16.74
C ARG A 38 54.79 26.24 -16.10
N ILE A 39 53.67 25.64 -16.54
CA ILE A 39 53.19 24.33 -16.07
C ILE A 39 53.47 23.29 -17.16
N LYS A 40 54.26 22.24 -16.85
CA LYS A 40 54.58 21.15 -17.80
C LYS A 40 53.47 20.10 -17.81
N LYS A 41 52.89 19.85 -19.00
CA LYS A 41 51.98 18.70 -19.25
C LYS A 41 52.82 17.48 -19.64
N LYS A 42 52.66 16.35 -18.95
CA LYS A 42 53.43 15.12 -19.23
C LYS A 42 52.50 14.10 -19.90
N ASP A 43 52.72 13.87 -21.19
CA ASP A 43 52.10 12.77 -21.95
C ASP A 43 52.99 11.52 -21.84
N ALA A 44 52.40 10.35 -21.56
CA ALA A 44 53.06 9.05 -21.74
C ALA A 44 52.04 7.87 -21.73
N PRO A 45 52.37 6.71 -22.33
CA PRO A 45 51.43 5.88 -23.10
C PRO A 45 51.09 4.50 -22.48
N LEU A 46 50.16 3.79 -23.15
CA LEU A 46 49.73 2.40 -22.95
C LEU A 46 50.90 1.38 -22.91
N GLN A 47 50.95 0.50 -21.89
CA GLN A 47 51.25 -0.95 -22.04
C GLN A 47 51.05 -1.76 -20.73
N LYS A 48 50.77 -3.06 -20.93
CA LYS A 48 50.32 -4.11 -19.99
C LYS A 48 51.41 -4.70 -19.06
N LYS A 49 50.91 -5.34 -17.97
CA LYS A 49 51.32 -6.62 -17.29
C LYS A 49 52.10 -6.61 -15.95
N SER A 50 51.41 -7.25 -14.98
CA SER A 50 51.80 -8.29 -13.98
C SER A 50 52.47 -7.92 -12.64
N PRO A 51 52.22 -8.73 -11.58
CA PRO A 51 52.22 -8.31 -10.17
C PRO A 51 53.40 -8.84 -9.33
N GLN A 52 53.48 -8.33 -8.09
CA GLN A 52 54.34 -8.69 -6.95
C GLN A 52 55.69 -7.96 -6.87
N GLU A 53 55.78 -7.00 -5.94
CA GLU A 53 56.80 -6.98 -4.87
C GLU A 53 56.41 -5.97 -3.79
N ALA A 54 56.50 -6.42 -2.54
CA ALA A 54 56.11 -5.70 -1.34
C ALA A 54 57.07 -4.56 -1.02
N VAL A 55 56.54 -3.41 -0.56
CA VAL A 55 57.34 -2.41 0.17
C VAL A 55 56.67 -2.08 1.50
N ASN A 56 57.46 -2.33 2.52
CA ASN A 56 57.30 -2.20 3.96
C ASN A 56 56.78 -0.81 4.39
N ILE A 57 55.64 -0.75 5.10
CA ILE A 57 55.16 0.46 5.78
C ILE A 57 55.52 0.36 7.26
N GLN A 58 56.24 1.36 7.77
CA GLN A 58 56.54 1.51 9.20
C GLN A 58 55.25 1.77 10.00
N PRO A 59 55.12 1.24 11.23
CA PRO A 59 53.90 1.43 12.01
C PRO A 59 53.80 2.87 12.52
N LEU A 60 52.63 3.50 12.32
CA LEU A 60 52.30 4.78 12.92
C LEU A 60 52.26 4.68 14.45
N SER A 61 52.60 5.79 15.12
CA SER A 61 52.53 5.90 16.58
C SER A 61 51.10 5.76 17.10
N LYS A 62 50.93 5.09 18.25
CA LYS A 62 49.63 4.82 18.91
C LYS A 62 48.75 6.06 19.14
N ASP A 63 49.35 7.25 19.23
CA ASP A 63 48.60 8.49 19.44
C ASP A 63 48.01 9.07 18.14
N GLN A 64 48.59 8.75 16.97
CA GLN A 64 48.00 9.11 15.67
C GLN A 64 46.92 8.10 15.25
N GLU A 65 47.01 6.84 15.64
CA GLU A 65 45.93 5.86 15.47
C GLU A 65 44.66 6.26 16.25
N ALA A 66 44.83 6.81 17.46
CA ALA A 66 43.70 7.27 18.28
C ALA A 66 43.04 8.58 17.80
N ALA A 67 43.77 9.42 17.06
CA ALA A 67 43.25 10.68 16.51
C ALA A 67 42.60 10.49 15.13
N THR A 68 43.17 9.61 14.29
CA THR A 68 42.63 9.32 12.95
C THR A 68 41.39 8.42 13.02
N ASN A 69 41.29 7.55 14.04
CA ASN A 69 40.06 6.80 14.32
C ASN A 69 38.95 7.68 14.93
N LYS A 70 39.25 8.87 15.47
CA LYS A 70 38.22 9.76 16.04
C LYS A 70 37.60 10.75 15.06
N GLU A 71 38.27 11.05 13.94
CA GLU A 71 37.74 11.98 12.93
C GLU A 71 37.16 11.27 11.69
N VAL A 72 37.29 9.94 11.60
CA VAL A 72 36.61 9.11 10.57
C VAL A 72 35.35 8.42 11.13
N GLU A 73 35.11 8.45 12.44
CA GLU A 73 33.97 7.77 13.10
C GLU A 73 32.66 8.58 13.15
N THR A 74 32.56 9.77 12.55
CA THR A 74 31.36 10.63 12.73
C THR A 74 30.38 10.75 11.57
N GLU A 75 30.50 9.99 10.46
CA GLU A 75 29.50 10.07 9.36
C GLU A 75 28.91 8.72 8.84
N GLU A 76 29.21 7.56 9.44
CA GLU A 76 28.63 6.25 9.01
C GLU A 76 27.71 5.55 10.05
N ASP A 77 27.26 6.26 11.10
CA ASP A 77 26.74 5.61 12.31
C ASP A 77 25.19 5.44 12.34
N HIS A 78 24.57 4.80 11.34
CA HIS A 78 23.10 4.82 11.23
C HIS A 78 22.30 3.55 11.60
N TRP A 79 22.88 2.39 11.91
CA TRP A 79 22.05 1.24 12.37
C TRP A 79 22.77 0.18 13.23
N LYS A 80 23.51 0.55 14.26
CA LYS A 80 24.19 -0.46 15.12
C LYS A 80 23.21 -1.18 16.07
N LEU A 81 23.29 -2.50 16.15
CA LEU A 81 22.51 -3.29 17.12
C LEU A 81 23.06 -3.14 18.54
N LEU A 82 22.18 -3.07 19.53
CA LEU A 82 22.55 -3.02 20.94
C LEU A 82 22.96 -4.42 21.44
N TYR A 83 22.22 -5.44 21.03
CA TYR A 83 22.55 -6.85 21.27
C TYR A 83 22.28 -7.65 20.00
N ARG A 84 23.31 -8.36 19.53
CA ARG A 84 23.24 -9.23 18.36
C ARG A 84 22.55 -10.56 18.70
N ILE A 85 22.36 -11.42 17.71
CA ILE A 85 21.61 -12.68 17.85
C ILE A 85 22.33 -13.65 18.80
N SER A 86 23.67 -13.70 18.75
CA SER A 86 24.47 -14.56 19.63
C SER A 86 24.78 -13.95 21.00
N ASP A 87 24.63 -12.63 21.16
CA ASP A 87 24.95 -11.94 22.39
C ASP A 87 24.03 -12.39 23.54
N THR A 88 24.58 -12.41 24.76
CA THR A 88 23.83 -12.73 25.98
C THR A 88 23.81 -11.51 26.89
N PRO A 89 22.70 -10.75 26.93
CA PRO A 89 22.54 -9.65 27.88
C PRO A 89 22.68 -10.13 29.32
N SER A 90 22.91 -9.21 30.25
CA SER A 90 22.86 -9.53 31.69
C SER A 90 21.48 -10.07 32.07
N ILE A 91 21.41 -10.97 33.06
CA ILE A 91 20.16 -11.66 33.45
C ILE A 91 18.99 -10.68 33.66
N LEU A 92 19.25 -9.56 34.36
CA LEU A 92 18.24 -8.54 34.59
C LEU A 92 17.76 -7.90 33.28
N MET A 93 18.67 -7.52 32.38
CA MET A 93 18.30 -6.96 31.08
C MET A 93 17.59 -7.98 30.19
N THR A 94 18.02 -9.25 30.21
CA THR A 94 17.31 -10.32 29.50
C THR A 94 15.89 -10.47 30.01
N ILE A 95 15.67 -10.48 31.32
CA ILE A 95 14.33 -10.55 31.93
C ILE A 95 13.49 -9.33 31.55
N LEU A 96 14.06 -8.13 31.56
CA LEU A 96 13.36 -6.89 31.22
C LEU A 96 12.97 -6.84 29.74
N PHE A 97 13.88 -7.17 28.81
CA PHE A 97 13.57 -7.21 27.38
C PHE A 97 12.60 -8.34 27.04
N ALA A 98 12.72 -9.48 27.73
CA ALA A 98 11.76 -10.57 27.60
C ALA A 98 10.36 -10.14 28.08
N PHE A 99 10.30 -9.41 29.20
CA PHE A 99 9.05 -8.93 29.77
C PHE A 99 8.39 -7.89 28.87
N GLN A 100 9.19 -6.99 28.29
CA GLN A 100 8.74 -6.05 27.28
C GLN A 100 8.09 -6.77 26.08
N GLN A 101 8.81 -7.70 25.45
CA GLN A 101 8.29 -8.41 24.28
C GLN A 101 7.05 -9.26 24.65
N THR A 102 7.00 -9.81 25.87
CA THR A 102 5.87 -10.59 26.40
C THR A 102 4.61 -9.73 26.41
N LEU A 103 4.73 -8.51 26.93
CA LEU A 103 3.62 -7.57 27.02
C LEU A 103 3.19 -7.00 25.66
N MET A 104 4.09 -6.92 24.68
CA MET A 104 3.73 -6.50 23.32
C MET A 104 2.97 -7.58 22.55
N GLY A 105 3.29 -8.87 22.77
CA GLY A 105 2.62 -9.99 22.09
C GLY A 105 1.24 -10.36 22.66
N LEU A 106 0.96 -10.00 23.92
CA LEU A 106 -0.26 -10.38 24.63
C LEU A 106 -1.57 -9.77 24.08
N PRO A 107 -1.65 -8.46 23.72
CA PRO A 107 -2.89 -7.85 23.23
C PRO A 107 -3.50 -8.60 22.05
N PHE A 108 -2.67 -9.06 21.12
CA PHE A 108 -3.13 -9.81 19.97
C PHE A 108 -3.55 -11.24 20.32
N CYS A 109 -2.92 -11.87 21.33
CA CYS A 109 -3.40 -13.14 21.88
C CYS A 109 -4.81 -12.99 22.50
N VAL A 110 -5.05 -11.88 23.20
CA VAL A 110 -6.37 -11.54 23.78
C VAL A 110 -7.41 -11.34 22.68
N MET A 111 -7.11 -10.50 21.69
CA MET A 111 -8.01 -10.27 20.56
C MET A 111 -8.33 -11.57 19.81
N SER A 112 -7.32 -12.41 19.58
CA SER A 112 -7.50 -13.70 18.88
C SER A 112 -8.39 -14.65 19.67
N ALA A 113 -8.19 -14.79 20.98
CA ALA A 113 -9.03 -15.63 21.83
C ALA A 113 -10.49 -15.14 21.84
N ILE A 114 -10.72 -13.82 21.90
CA ILE A 114 -12.05 -13.22 21.81
C ILE A 114 -12.69 -13.49 20.44
N MET A 115 -11.93 -13.35 19.35
CA MET A 115 -12.44 -13.57 18.00
C MET A 115 -12.79 -15.03 17.71
N VAL A 116 -11.98 -15.97 18.18
CA VAL A 116 -12.32 -17.40 18.05
C VAL A 116 -13.54 -17.72 18.91
N ALA A 117 -13.65 -17.15 20.12
CA ALA A 117 -14.85 -17.29 20.95
C ALA A 117 -16.09 -16.74 20.23
N GLN A 118 -15.99 -15.58 19.57
CA GLN A 118 -17.08 -15.01 18.76
C GLN A 118 -17.46 -15.93 17.59
N ALA A 119 -16.49 -16.49 16.87
CA ALA A 119 -16.74 -17.39 15.74
C ALA A 119 -17.49 -18.68 16.13
N VAL A 120 -17.37 -19.12 17.39
CA VAL A 120 -18.12 -20.28 17.94
C VAL A 120 -19.38 -19.88 18.72
N CYS A 121 -19.79 -18.60 18.68
CA CYS A 121 -20.93 -18.03 19.43
C CYS A 121 -20.76 -17.98 20.95
N GLY A 122 -19.53 -17.91 21.44
CA GLY A 122 -19.18 -17.77 22.85
C GLY A 122 -18.75 -16.35 23.25
N ASP A 123 -19.22 -15.29 22.59
CA ASP A 123 -18.82 -13.91 22.95
C ASP A 123 -19.24 -13.54 24.39
N ASP A 124 -20.29 -14.13 24.95
CA ASP A 124 -20.72 -13.85 26.33
C ASP A 124 -20.10 -14.81 27.37
N ASP A 125 -19.32 -15.83 26.95
CA ASP A 125 -18.69 -16.82 27.84
C ASP A 125 -17.25 -16.38 28.20
N ASN A 126 -17.12 -15.58 29.26
CA ASN A 126 -15.82 -15.09 29.75
C ASN A 126 -14.90 -16.20 30.27
N ASP A 127 -15.46 -17.31 30.78
CA ASP A 127 -14.68 -18.47 31.22
C ASP A 127 -14.04 -19.18 30.02
N LEU A 128 -14.80 -19.34 28.93
CA LEU A 128 -14.30 -19.85 27.66
C LEU A 128 -13.19 -18.93 27.11
N LYS A 129 -13.43 -17.62 27.05
CA LYS A 129 -12.42 -16.63 26.60
C LYS A 129 -11.13 -16.74 27.40
N THR A 130 -11.23 -16.87 28.73
CA THR A 130 -10.07 -16.97 29.63
C THR A 130 -9.29 -18.28 29.40
N ARG A 131 -9.99 -19.41 29.23
CA ARG A 131 -9.34 -20.71 28.92
C ARG A 131 -8.70 -20.72 27.54
N MET A 132 -9.36 -20.13 26.55
CA MET A 132 -8.81 -19.98 25.20
C MET A 132 -7.58 -19.10 25.21
N LEU A 133 -7.62 -17.95 25.90
CA LEU A 133 -6.45 -17.08 26.07
C LEU A 133 -5.28 -17.81 26.72
N SER A 134 -5.51 -18.51 27.83
CA SER A 134 -4.47 -19.31 28.50
C SER A 134 -3.86 -20.34 27.54
N THR A 135 -4.70 -21.02 26.75
CA THR A 135 -4.26 -22.00 25.76
C THR A 135 -3.43 -21.37 24.62
N THR A 136 -3.92 -20.27 24.06
CA THR A 136 -3.25 -19.49 23.01
C THR A 136 -1.88 -18.99 23.47
N VAL A 137 -1.79 -18.40 24.67
CA VAL A 137 -0.53 -17.90 25.23
C VAL A 137 0.44 -19.05 25.50
N PHE A 138 -0.04 -20.15 26.07
CA PHE A 138 0.78 -21.34 26.36
C PHE A 138 1.42 -21.93 25.09
N LEU A 139 0.62 -22.10 24.03
CA LEU A 139 1.11 -22.66 22.77
C LEU A 139 2.05 -21.70 22.06
N SER A 140 1.69 -20.40 21.99
CA SER A 140 2.55 -19.34 21.45
C SER A 140 3.92 -19.33 22.13
N ALA A 141 3.94 -19.54 23.45
CA ALA A 141 5.16 -19.62 24.23
C ALA A 141 6.03 -20.83 23.85
N ILE A 142 5.43 -22.03 23.79
CA ILE A 142 6.16 -23.26 23.40
C ILE A 142 6.69 -23.13 21.98
N THR A 143 5.86 -22.65 21.04
CA THR A 143 6.27 -22.44 19.65
C THR A 143 7.42 -21.43 19.57
N THR A 144 7.34 -20.31 20.31
CA THR A 144 8.41 -19.31 20.35
C THR A 144 9.72 -19.90 20.86
N PHE A 145 9.66 -20.69 21.94
CA PHE A 145 10.83 -21.36 22.48
C PHE A 145 11.45 -22.31 21.46
N LEU A 146 10.63 -23.17 20.83
CA LEU A 146 11.08 -24.11 19.82
C LEU A 146 11.63 -23.42 18.57
N GLN A 147 11.02 -22.32 18.14
CA GLN A 147 11.44 -21.57 16.96
C GLN A 147 12.80 -20.90 17.16
N ALA A 148 13.01 -20.28 18.34
CA ALA A 148 14.27 -19.63 18.69
C ALA A 148 15.41 -20.63 18.99
N THR A 149 15.08 -21.85 19.45
CA THR A 149 16.08 -22.88 19.80
C THR A 149 16.40 -23.83 18.66
N PHE A 150 15.37 -24.40 18.04
CA PHE A 150 15.44 -25.48 17.07
C PHE A 150 14.95 -25.07 15.68
N GLY A 151 13.92 -24.22 15.54
CA GLY A 151 13.34 -23.80 14.25
C GLY A 151 14.30 -22.96 13.39
N VAL A 152 13.86 -21.80 12.91
CA VAL A 152 14.75 -20.92 12.13
C VAL A 152 15.91 -20.36 12.97
N ARG A 153 15.79 -20.32 14.29
CA ARG A 153 16.79 -19.76 15.24
C ARG A 153 17.03 -18.25 15.08
N LEU A 154 16.05 -17.52 14.59
CA LEU A 154 15.98 -16.07 14.68
C LEU A 154 15.19 -15.67 15.94
N PRO A 155 15.36 -14.44 16.46
CA PRO A 155 14.63 -13.91 17.62
C PRO A 155 13.16 -13.59 17.28
N VAL A 156 12.44 -14.59 16.80
CA VAL A 156 11.10 -14.46 16.22
C VAL A 156 10.07 -14.94 17.24
N TYR A 157 9.21 -14.03 17.68
CA TYR A 157 8.02 -14.38 18.45
C TYR A 157 7.01 -15.12 17.57
N GLN A 158 6.40 -16.16 18.13
CA GLN A 158 5.37 -16.98 17.49
C GLN A 158 4.06 -16.77 18.21
N GLY A 159 3.00 -16.44 17.47
CA GLY A 159 1.70 -16.09 18.04
C GLY A 159 0.53 -16.53 17.16
N PRO A 160 -0.71 -16.19 17.55
CA PRO A 160 -1.86 -16.34 16.65
C PRO A 160 -1.64 -15.55 15.35
N THR A 161 -2.38 -15.89 14.29
CA THR A 161 -2.37 -15.14 13.03
C THR A 161 -3.76 -14.79 12.57
N VAL A 162 -3.85 -13.59 11.99
CA VAL A 162 -5.04 -13.05 11.33
C VAL A 162 -5.48 -13.95 10.16
N ALA A 163 -4.53 -14.61 9.48
CA ALA A 163 -4.80 -15.48 8.33
C ALA A 163 -5.78 -16.62 8.67
N TYR A 164 -5.79 -17.09 9.92
CA TYR A 164 -6.73 -18.13 10.39
C TYR A 164 -8.00 -17.55 11.00
N ILE A 165 -7.98 -16.30 11.47
CA ILE A 165 -9.13 -15.66 12.12
C ILE A 165 -10.13 -15.14 11.09
N LEU A 166 -9.64 -14.47 10.03
CA LEU A 166 -10.52 -13.88 9.01
C LEU A 166 -11.45 -14.90 8.34
N PRO A 167 -10.98 -16.09 7.91
CA PRO A 167 -11.86 -17.10 7.36
C PRO A 167 -12.92 -17.59 8.35
N LEU A 168 -12.62 -17.63 9.65
CA LEU A 168 -13.58 -18.03 10.69
C LEU A 168 -14.69 -16.98 10.88
N LEU A 169 -14.35 -15.70 10.77
CA LEU A 169 -15.34 -14.62 10.82
C LEU A 169 -16.24 -14.64 9.59
N VAL A 170 -15.67 -14.83 8.40
CA VAL A 170 -16.46 -15.02 7.17
C VAL A 170 -17.37 -16.25 7.28
N LEU A 171 -16.85 -17.35 7.83
CA LEU A 171 -17.63 -18.55 8.11
C LEU A 171 -18.81 -18.22 9.04
N SER A 172 -18.60 -17.43 10.10
CA SER A 172 -19.67 -17.04 11.04
C SER A 172 -20.80 -16.21 10.42
N ASP A 173 -20.57 -15.61 9.25
CA ASP A 173 -21.61 -14.90 8.48
C ASP A 173 -22.46 -15.84 7.60
N LEU A 174 -21.98 -17.06 7.34
CA LEU A 174 -22.73 -18.04 6.55
C LEU A 174 -23.97 -18.52 7.31
N PRO A 175 -25.11 -18.77 6.63
CA PRO A 175 -26.39 -19.09 7.29
C PRO A 175 -26.33 -20.26 8.29
N GLU A 176 -25.54 -21.29 8.01
CA GLU A 176 -25.36 -22.45 8.89
C GLU A 176 -24.56 -22.12 10.16
N TRP A 177 -23.58 -21.22 10.03
CA TRP A 177 -22.65 -20.82 11.08
C TRP A 177 -23.06 -19.52 11.79
N LYS A 178 -24.12 -18.87 11.32
CA LYS A 178 -24.67 -17.69 11.98
C LYS A 178 -25.13 -18.04 13.39
N CYS A 179 -24.71 -17.23 14.36
CA CYS A 179 -25.10 -17.44 15.75
C CYS A 179 -26.60 -17.21 15.91
N PRO A 180 -27.35 -18.17 16.48
CA PRO A 180 -28.76 -17.97 16.73
C PRO A 180 -28.94 -16.86 17.77
N ALA A 181 -29.90 -15.97 17.53
CA ALA A 181 -30.23 -14.91 18.48
C ALA A 181 -30.67 -15.53 19.80
N VAL A 182 -30.03 -15.14 20.91
CA VAL A 182 -30.47 -15.48 22.25
C VAL A 182 -31.74 -14.65 22.53
N GLY A 183 -32.90 -15.18 22.17
CA GLY A 183 -34.18 -14.48 22.25
C GLY A 183 -35.34 -15.40 22.64
N TYR A 184 -36.19 -14.90 23.53
CA TYR A 184 -37.42 -15.58 23.96
C TYR A 184 -38.41 -15.68 22.79
N LYS A 185 -38.80 -16.90 22.41
CA LYS A 185 -39.85 -17.10 21.40
C LYS A 185 -41.22 -16.99 22.07
N VAL A 186 -41.89 -15.86 21.95
CA VAL A 186 -43.27 -15.69 22.45
C VAL A 186 -44.24 -16.31 21.45
N ILE A 187 -44.85 -17.44 21.79
CA ILE A 187 -45.95 -18.04 21.01
C ILE A 187 -47.26 -17.43 21.51
N VAL A 188 -47.94 -16.64 20.66
CA VAL A 188 -49.27 -16.12 20.95
C VAL A 188 -50.29 -16.98 20.20
N ASN A 189 -51.00 -17.86 20.90
CA ASN A 189 -52.16 -18.56 20.35
C ASN A 189 -53.42 -17.71 20.54
N ALA A 190 -54.14 -17.42 19.45
CA ALA A 190 -55.25 -16.45 19.41
C ALA A 190 -56.57 -16.91 20.07
N THR A 191 -56.62 -18.04 20.78
CA THR A 191 -57.90 -18.61 21.29
C THR A 191 -57.86 -19.10 22.73
N SER A 192 -56.73 -18.99 23.43
CA SER A 192 -56.64 -19.23 24.87
C SER A 192 -55.48 -18.38 25.39
N GLY A 193 -55.65 -17.74 26.53
CA GLY A 193 -54.78 -16.67 27.03
C GLY A 193 -53.29 -16.96 27.02
N LEU A 194 -52.49 -15.91 27.24
CA LEU A 194 -51.03 -15.90 27.31
C LEU A 194 -50.45 -17.10 28.07
N ASN A 195 -50.17 -18.18 27.34
CA ASN A 195 -49.39 -19.31 27.83
C ASN A 195 -47.92 -19.03 27.50
N PHE A 196 -47.19 -18.53 28.50
CA PHE A 196 -45.74 -18.42 28.46
C PHE A 196 -45.15 -19.84 28.48
N THR A 197 -44.89 -20.41 27.32
CA THR A 197 -44.01 -21.58 27.21
C THR A 197 -42.60 -21.07 26.96
N THR A 198 -41.83 -20.95 28.04
CA THR A 198 -40.38 -20.77 27.96
C THR A 198 -39.77 -22.10 27.55
N ASN A 199 -39.58 -22.33 26.26
CA ASN A 199 -38.48 -23.22 25.85
C ASN A 199 -37.19 -22.43 26.08
N GLU A 200 -36.73 -22.43 27.33
CA GLU A 200 -35.35 -22.11 27.67
C GLU A 200 -34.48 -23.08 26.86
N LEU A 201 -33.78 -22.57 25.85
CA LEU A 201 -32.45 -23.12 25.61
C LEU A 201 -31.66 -22.70 26.84
N ASP A 202 -31.63 -23.58 27.84
CA ASP A 202 -30.78 -23.47 29.02
C ASP A 202 -29.39 -23.00 28.57
N VAL A 203 -28.76 -22.08 29.32
CA VAL A 203 -27.40 -21.57 29.02
C VAL A 203 -26.41 -22.73 28.85
N VAL A 204 -26.64 -23.82 29.60
CA VAL A 204 -25.92 -25.09 29.49
C VAL A 204 -26.17 -25.77 28.13
N GLY A 205 -27.43 -25.84 27.69
CA GLY A 205 -27.82 -26.39 26.40
C GLY A 205 -27.29 -25.57 25.21
N TYR A 206 -27.22 -24.24 25.31
CA TYR A 206 -26.60 -23.41 24.26
C TYR A 206 -25.10 -23.71 24.12
N ARG A 207 -24.40 -23.80 25.26
CA ARG A 207 -22.97 -24.10 25.29
C ARG A 207 -22.67 -25.50 24.74
N GLU A 208 -23.43 -26.51 25.14
CA GLU A 208 -23.21 -27.89 24.73
C GLU A 208 -23.66 -28.21 23.30
N ASN A 209 -24.74 -27.58 22.81
CA ASN A 209 -25.28 -27.89 21.48
C ASN A 209 -24.77 -26.99 20.36
N ILE A 210 -24.26 -25.79 20.66
CA ILE A 210 -23.81 -24.82 19.64
C ILE A 210 -22.31 -24.54 19.78
N ILE A 211 -21.86 -24.08 20.94
CA ILE A 211 -20.48 -23.62 21.14
C ILE A 211 -19.49 -24.79 21.04
N MET A 212 -19.70 -25.83 21.85
CA MET A 212 -18.75 -26.96 21.94
C MET A 212 -18.61 -27.76 20.63
N PRO A 213 -19.67 -28.08 19.87
CA PRO A 213 -19.54 -28.80 18.59
C PRO A 213 -18.76 -27.99 17.54
N ARG A 214 -19.00 -26.69 17.46
CA ARG A 214 -18.26 -25.79 16.55
C ARG A 214 -16.78 -25.70 16.92
N LEU A 215 -16.48 -25.57 18.22
CA LEU A 215 -15.11 -25.56 18.71
C LEU A 215 -14.39 -26.90 18.43
N ARG A 216 -15.07 -28.04 18.67
CA ARG A 216 -14.54 -29.38 18.36
C ARG A 216 -14.28 -29.58 16.88
N ALA A 217 -15.13 -29.04 16.00
CA ALA A 217 -14.91 -29.06 14.57
C ALA A 217 -13.65 -28.26 14.18
N MET A 218 -13.48 -27.05 14.73
CA MET A 218 -12.25 -26.27 14.55
C MET A 218 -11.01 -27.01 15.04
N GLN A 219 -11.09 -27.69 16.19
CA GLN A 219 -9.99 -28.50 16.72
C GLN A 219 -9.48 -29.54 15.72
N GLY A 220 -10.36 -30.38 15.17
CA GLY A 220 -9.93 -31.46 14.28
C GLY A 220 -9.48 -30.98 12.91
N CYS A 221 -10.15 -29.98 12.38
CA CYS A 221 -9.73 -29.31 11.16
C CYS A 221 -8.32 -28.72 11.30
N LEU A 222 -8.02 -28.10 12.45
CA LEU A 222 -6.70 -27.52 12.73
C LEU A 222 -5.61 -28.59 12.94
N VAL A 223 -5.94 -29.74 13.55
CA VAL A 223 -4.99 -30.87 13.65
C VAL A 223 -4.54 -31.31 12.25
N ILE A 224 -5.49 -31.49 11.32
CA ILE A 224 -5.17 -31.94 9.96
C ILE A 224 -4.45 -30.84 9.18
N ALA A 225 -4.91 -29.58 9.25
CA ALA A 225 -4.24 -28.46 8.58
C ALA A 225 -2.82 -28.23 9.11
N GLY A 226 -2.61 -28.34 10.43
CA GLY A 226 -1.28 -28.29 11.05
C GLY A 226 -0.37 -29.45 10.61
N ALA A 227 -0.92 -30.65 10.42
CA ALA A 227 -0.16 -31.77 9.86
C ALA A 227 0.28 -31.48 8.41
N VAL A 228 -0.59 -30.89 7.58
CA VAL A 228 -0.23 -30.43 6.23
C VAL A 228 0.86 -29.36 6.30
N HIS A 229 0.73 -28.39 7.20
CA HIS A 229 1.74 -27.36 7.44
C HIS A 229 3.11 -27.96 7.80
N MET A 230 3.13 -28.93 8.72
CA MET A 230 4.35 -29.62 9.13
C MET A 230 4.99 -30.37 7.95
N LEU A 231 4.18 -31.03 7.12
CA LEU A 231 4.64 -31.75 5.93
C LEU A 231 5.24 -30.82 4.88
N ILE A 232 4.73 -29.59 4.71
CA ILE A 232 5.31 -28.59 3.81
C ILE A 232 6.77 -28.29 4.21
N GLY A 233 7.03 -28.09 5.50
CA GLY A 233 8.40 -27.91 6.02
C GLY A 233 9.26 -29.17 5.91
N LEU A 234 8.71 -30.34 6.22
CA LEU A 234 9.44 -31.63 6.17
C LEU A 234 9.84 -32.04 4.75
N THR A 235 9.01 -31.74 3.75
CA THR A 235 9.24 -32.16 2.36
C THR A 235 10.23 -31.26 1.61
N GLY A 236 10.56 -30.09 2.16
CA GLY A 236 11.42 -29.13 1.48
C GLY A 236 10.69 -28.27 0.44
N PHE A 237 9.35 -28.33 0.41
CA PHE A 237 8.52 -27.62 -0.57
C PHE A 237 8.77 -26.10 -0.56
N VAL A 238 9.15 -25.53 0.59
CA VAL A 238 9.53 -24.11 0.73
C VAL A 238 10.66 -23.74 -0.24
N GLY A 239 11.62 -24.64 -0.48
CA GLY A 239 12.71 -24.39 -1.43
C GLY A 239 12.28 -24.37 -2.89
N VAL A 240 11.15 -25.01 -3.23
CA VAL A 240 10.50 -24.85 -4.54
C VAL A 240 9.77 -23.53 -4.58
N LEU A 241 9.04 -23.18 -3.52
CA LEU A 241 8.27 -21.94 -3.41
C LEU A 241 9.15 -20.69 -3.56
N LEU A 242 10.32 -20.66 -2.90
CA LEU A 242 11.25 -19.52 -2.93
C LEU A 242 11.90 -19.23 -4.29
N LYS A 243 11.87 -20.17 -5.23
CA LYS A 243 12.33 -19.92 -6.60
C LYS A 243 11.31 -19.11 -7.41
N VAL A 244 10.08 -19.06 -6.93
CA VAL A 244 8.90 -18.63 -7.69
C VAL A 244 8.20 -17.46 -6.97
N VAL A 245 8.31 -17.37 -5.64
CA VAL A 245 7.74 -16.30 -4.82
C VAL A 245 8.80 -15.23 -4.54
N GLY A 246 8.59 -14.03 -5.08
CA GLY A 246 9.39 -12.84 -4.82
C GLY A 246 8.62 -11.73 -4.08
N PRO A 247 9.26 -10.57 -3.84
CA PRO A 247 8.62 -9.43 -3.20
C PRO A 247 7.33 -8.97 -3.91
N LEU A 248 7.28 -9.08 -5.24
CA LEU A 248 6.12 -8.69 -6.06
C LEU A 248 4.87 -9.55 -5.80
N THR A 249 5.02 -10.76 -5.26
CA THR A 249 3.92 -11.62 -4.82
C THR A 249 3.62 -11.38 -3.33
N VAL A 250 4.66 -11.27 -2.51
CA VAL A 250 4.55 -11.14 -1.05
C VAL A 250 3.87 -9.82 -0.66
N VAL A 251 4.26 -8.70 -1.27
CA VAL A 251 3.73 -7.38 -0.89
C VAL A 251 2.23 -7.26 -1.12
N PRO A 252 1.66 -7.56 -2.30
CA PRO A 252 0.21 -7.55 -2.48
C PRO A 252 -0.51 -8.49 -1.50
N THR A 253 0.04 -9.69 -1.27
CA THR A 253 -0.56 -10.67 -0.34
C THR A 253 -0.70 -10.11 1.07
N LEU A 254 0.41 -9.62 1.63
CA LEU A 254 0.46 -9.14 3.02
C LEU A 254 -0.21 -7.78 3.19
N LEU A 255 -0.13 -6.89 2.19
CA LEU A 255 -0.85 -5.61 2.20
C LEU A 255 -2.37 -5.86 2.25
N LEU A 256 -2.87 -6.87 1.53
CA LEU A 256 -4.29 -7.24 1.56
C LEU A 256 -4.71 -7.94 2.85
N ILE A 257 -3.81 -8.67 3.54
CA ILE A 257 -4.06 -9.13 4.93
C ILE A 257 -4.27 -7.90 5.82
N GLY A 258 -3.38 -6.92 5.64
CA GLY A 258 -3.47 -5.59 6.21
C GLY A 258 -4.85 -4.95 6.10
N ILE A 259 -5.24 -4.68 4.86
CA ILE A 259 -6.47 -3.97 4.53
C ILE A 259 -7.72 -4.67 5.10
N GLN A 260 -7.77 -6.00 5.11
CA GLN A 260 -8.91 -6.77 5.63
C GLN A 260 -9.07 -6.76 7.15
N PHE A 261 -8.00 -6.44 7.88
CA PHE A 261 -8.04 -6.48 9.34
C PHE A 261 -8.83 -5.30 9.91
N ASP A 262 -9.17 -4.31 9.10
CA ASP A 262 -9.96 -3.13 9.47
C ASP A 262 -11.29 -3.49 10.17
N GLY A 263 -12.03 -4.49 9.68
CA GLY A 263 -13.30 -4.92 10.28
C GLY A 263 -13.13 -5.54 11.67
N VAL A 264 -12.06 -6.31 11.87
CA VAL A 264 -11.72 -6.87 13.18
C VAL A 264 -11.36 -5.74 14.14
N MET A 265 -10.51 -4.81 13.71
CA MET A 265 -10.07 -3.70 14.54
C MET A 265 -11.21 -2.74 14.88
N ASN A 266 -12.10 -2.47 13.94
CA ASN A 266 -13.30 -1.68 14.15
C ASN A 266 -14.18 -2.33 15.23
N THR A 267 -14.31 -3.66 15.26
CA THR A 267 -15.08 -4.35 16.32
C THR A 267 -14.57 -4.01 17.73
N PHE A 268 -13.26 -3.80 17.90
CA PHE A 268 -12.66 -3.40 19.17
C PHE A 268 -12.70 -1.88 19.41
N CYS A 269 -12.62 -1.06 18.35
CA CYS A 269 -12.69 0.40 18.46
C CYS A 269 -14.13 0.94 18.64
N ASP A 270 -15.11 0.25 18.07
CA ASP A 270 -16.53 0.59 17.98
C ASP A 270 -17.18 0.98 19.31
N PRO A 271 -16.89 0.31 20.46
CA PRO A 271 -17.50 0.69 21.73
C PRO A 271 -17.19 2.14 22.14
N ASN A 272 -16.00 2.65 21.82
CA ASN A 272 -15.64 4.05 22.03
C ASN A 272 -14.39 4.45 21.23
N TRP A 273 -14.60 5.17 20.12
CA TRP A 273 -13.51 5.65 19.27
C TRP A 273 -12.60 6.68 19.94
N GLY A 274 -13.12 7.48 20.88
CA GLY A 274 -12.33 8.49 21.60
C GLY A 274 -11.22 7.85 22.43
N ILE A 275 -11.54 6.79 23.16
CA ILE A 275 -10.55 6.03 23.96
C ILE A 275 -9.58 5.27 23.06
N SER A 276 -10.07 4.70 21.96
CA SER A 276 -9.24 3.99 20.98
C SER A 276 -8.21 4.93 20.35
N ALA A 277 -8.66 6.09 19.85
CA ALA A 277 -7.81 7.13 19.29
C ALA A 277 -6.84 7.68 20.35
N GLY A 278 -7.30 7.91 21.58
CA GLY A 278 -6.46 8.34 22.70
C GLY A 278 -5.35 7.34 23.02
N THR A 279 -5.68 6.04 23.07
CA THR A 279 -4.71 4.96 23.32
C THR A 279 -3.69 4.86 22.18
N CYS A 280 -4.15 4.93 20.92
CA CYS A 280 -3.26 4.97 19.76
C CYS A 280 -2.33 6.20 19.78
N LEU A 281 -2.87 7.39 20.09
CA LEU A 281 -2.12 8.64 20.18
C LEU A 281 -1.05 8.57 21.28
N ILE A 282 -1.40 8.07 22.47
CA ILE A 282 -0.43 7.87 23.56
C ILE A 282 0.67 6.90 23.11
N SER A 283 0.30 5.78 22.45
CA SER A 283 1.27 4.82 21.92
C SER A 283 2.22 5.50 20.93
N LEU A 284 1.70 6.32 20.03
CA LEU A 284 2.47 7.01 19.00
C LEU A 284 3.36 8.11 19.59
N ILE A 285 2.88 8.84 20.62
CA ILE A 285 3.68 9.81 21.38
C ILE A 285 4.88 9.11 22.03
N LEU A 286 4.63 8.02 22.73
CA LEU A 286 5.66 7.28 23.47
C LEU A 286 6.66 6.57 22.52
N ALA A 287 6.16 5.98 21.42
CA ALA A 287 6.97 5.23 20.45
C ALA A 287 7.79 6.15 19.54
N VAL A 288 7.20 7.25 19.07
CA VAL A 288 7.75 8.02 17.94
C VAL A 288 8.09 9.47 18.29
N TYR A 289 7.24 10.21 19.04
CA TYR A 289 7.54 11.62 19.37
C TYR A 289 8.62 11.76 20.45
N LEU A 290 8.64 10.86 21.42
CA LEU A 290 9.68 10.79 22.44
C LEU A 290 10.91 10.03 21.96
N ASN A 291 11.10 9.93 20.64
CA ASN A 291 12.31 9.40 20.04
C ASN A 291 13.53 10.28 20.45
N GLY A 292 14.55 9.67 21.04
CA GLY A 292 15.75 10.33 21.56
C GLY A 292 15.70 10.77 23.03
N TRP A 293 14.54 10.73 23.70
CA TRP A 293 14.51 10.91 25.15
C TRP A 293 14.89 9.58 25.82
N ASN A 294 15.84 9.56 26.75
CA ASN A 294 16.21 8.32 27.46
C ASN A 294 15.82 8.46 28.93
N MET A 295 14.87 7.64 29.37
CA MET A 295 14.39 7.64 30.76
C MET A 295 15.49 7.14 31.71
N PRO A 296 15.72 7.80 32.87
CA PRO A 296 16.67 7.30 33.86
C PRO A 296 16.07 6.09 34.58
N ILE A 297 16.69 4.92 34.39
CA ILE A 297 16.32 3.68 35.08
C ILE A 297 17.29 3.41 36.21
N PRO A 298 16.81 3.12 37.43
CA PRO A 298 17.68 2.67 38.52
C PRO A 298 18.20 1.25 38.23
N VAL A 299 19.52 1.08 38.18
CA VAL A 299 20.20 -0.20 37.97
C VAL A 299 21.19 -0.48 39.09
N ILE A 300 21.19 -1.72 39.58
CA ILE A 300 22.12 -2.20 40.60
C ILE A 300 23.18 -3.05 39.90
N THR A 301 24.44 -2.62 39.94
CA THR A 301 25.57 -3.38 39.38
C THR A 301 26.56 -3.73 40.48
N LYS A 302 27.12 -4.95 40.44
CA LYS A 302 28.08 -5.44 41.44
C LYS A 302 29.31 -4.53 41.64
N SER A 303 29.69 -3.74 40.63
CA SER A 303 30.85 -2.83 40.67
C SER A 303 30.54 -1.40 41.12
N ARG A 304 29.31 -0.92 40.91
CA ARG A 304 28.93 0.50 41.14
C ARG A 304 27.75 0.70 42.10
N GLY A 305 27.14 -0.37 42.62
CA GLY A 305 25.94 -0.27 43.45
C GLY A 305 24.73 0.26 42.68
N PHE A 306 23.85 1.00 43.37
CA PHE A 306 22.65 1.62 42.81
C PHE A 306 23.01 2.91 42.05
N HIS A 307 22.76 2.93 40.73
CA HIS A 307 22.99 4.11 39.89
C HIS A 307 21.97 4.18 38.76
N PHE A 308 21.77 5.37 38.19
CA PHE A 308 20.83 5.55 37.08
C PHE A 308 21.51 5.36 35.73
N ILE A 309 20.90 4.57 34.86
CA ILE A 309 21.29 4.41 33.45
C ILE A 309 20.19 5.05 32.59
N ARG A 310 20.59 5.83 31.58
CA ARG A 310 19.65 6.38 30.60
C ARG A 310 19.31 5.31 29.56
N TYR A 311 18.04 4.95 29.45
CA TYR A 311 17.56 3.91 28.54
C TYR A 311 16.21 4.33 27.90
N PRO A 312 15.95 4.06 26.61
CA PRO A 312 14.73 4.47 25.91
C PRO A 312 13.49 3.63 26.29
N LEU A 313 13.22 3.49 27.59
CA LEU A 313 12.17 2.59 28.11
C LEU A 313 10.77 2.92 27.56
N GLN A 314 10.48 4.20 27.32
CA GLN A 314 9.17 4.63 26.86
C GLN A 314 8.87 4.25 25.40
N GLN A 315 9.89 4.17 24.53
CA GLN A 315 9.69 3.68 23.14
C GLN A 315 9.46 2.17 23.14
N VAL A 316 10.28 1.50 23.93
CA VAL A 316 10.36 0.07 24.16
C VAL A 316 9.02 -0.46 24.73
N LEU A 317 8.39 0.27 25.66
CA LEU A 317 7.11 -0.09 26.31
C LEU A 317 5.92 0.80 25.88
N ALA A 318 6.02 1.48 24.73
CA ALA A 318 5.03 2.47 24.32
C ALA A 318 3.59 1.94 24.29
N VAL A 319 3.38 0.79 23.63
CA VAL A 319 2.08 0.13 23.50
C VAL A 319 1.53 -0.28 24.88
N LEU A 320 2.38 -0.82 25.74
CA LEU A 320 1.99 -1.22 27.10
C LEU A 320 1.56 -0.02 27.94
N PHE A 321 2.38 1.03 27.96
CA PHE A 321 2.06 2.24 28.71
C PHE A 321 0.77 2.86 28.20
N ALA A 322 0.54 2.83 26.89
CA ALA A 322 -0.73 3.27 26.33
C ALA A 322 -1.91 2.40 26.80
N ILE A 323 -1.77 1.07 26.85
CA ILE A 323 -2.81 0.18 27.39
C ILE A 323 -3.08 0.51 28.86
N ILE A 324 -2.04 0.67 29.69
CA ILE A 324 -2.21 0.98 31.12
C ILE A 324 -2.88 2.34 31.31
N ILE A 325 -2.45 3.36 30.57
CA ILE A 325 -3.02 4.71 30.65
C ILE A 325 -4.46 4.70 30.13
N GLY A 326 -4.71 4.08 28.98
CA GLY A 326 -6.06 3.94 28.40
C GLY A 326 -7.01 3.18 29.33
N TRP A 327 -6.55 2.09 29.92
CA TRP A 327 -7.30 1.33 30.91
C TRP A 327 -7.57 2.17 32.18
N GLY A 328 -6.59 2.94 32.65
CA GLY A 328 -6.76 3.88 33.75
C GLY A 328 -7.79 4.97 33.45
N ILE A 329 -7.79 5.53 32.23
CA ILE A 329 -8.81 6.48 31.76
C ILE A 329 -10.20 5.83 31.77
N CYS A 330 -10.33 4.59 31.26
CA CYS A 330 -11.58 3.85 31.35
C CYS A 330 -12.04 3.67 32.80
N GLY A 331 -11.13 3.35 33.73
CA GLY A 331 -11.44 3.23 35.15
C GLY A 331 -11.97 4.53 35.76
N ILE A 332 -11.34 5.67 35.43
CA ILE A 332 -11.79 7.00 35.86
C ILE A 332 -13.18 7.32 35.31
N LEU A 333 -13.43 7.08 34.00
CA LEU A 333 -14.73 7.32 33.37
C LEU A 333 -15.82 6.39 33.91
N THR A 334 -15.46 5.13 34.21
CA THR A 334 -16.34 4.16 34.86
C THR A 334 -16.76 4.66 36.24
N HIS A 335 -15.81 5.13 37.04
CA HIS A 335 -16.08 5.64 38.39
C HIS A 335 -16.86 6.97 38.38
N ALA A 336 -16.58 7.84 37.41
CA ALA A 336 -17.30 9.10 37.23
C ALA A 336 -18.74 8.93 36.73
N GLY A 337 -19.18 7.71 36.39
CA GLY A 337 -20.51 7.46 35.84
C GLY A 337 -20.70 7.96 34.41
N ALA A 338 -19.62 8.23 33.69
CA ALA A 338 -19.67 8.74 32.31
C ALA A 338 -20.00 7.65 31.28
N LEU A 339 -19.80 6.38 31.62
CA LEU A 339 -20.07 5.22 30.76
C LEU A 339 -21.39 4.55 31.16
N THR A 340 -22.22 4.20 30.18
CA THR A 340 -23.49 3.50 30.36
C THR A 340 -23.35 2.19 31.14
N THR A 341 -24.32 1.89 32.01
CA THR A 341 -24.40 0.63 32.78
C THR A 341 -25.25 -0.44 32.10
N ASP A 342 -25.87 -0.13 30.96
CA ASP A 342 -26.70 -1.09 30.23
C ASP A 342 -25.84 -2.15 29.52
N THR A 343 -25.89 -3.39 30.01
CA THR A 343 -25.20 -4.56 29.43
C THR A 343 -25.51 -4.82 27.96
N ARG A 344 -26.64 -4.34 27.44
CA ARG A 344 -27.01 -4.51 26.01
C ARG A 344 -26.37 -3.49 25.10
N SER A 345 -25.87 -2.39 25.64
CA SER A 345 -25.20 -1.35 24.87
C SER A 345 -23.77 -1.79 24.52
N LYS A 346 -23.32 -1.49 23.29
CA LYS A 346 -21.94 -1.79 22.87
C LYS A 346 -20.91 -1.08 23.76
N GLU A 347 -21.24 0.14 24.20
CA GLU A 347 -20.39 0.98 25.04
C GLU A 347 -20.10 0.35 26.42
N TYR A 348 -20.92 -0.58 26.91
CA TYR A 348 -20.66 -1.34 28.14
C TYR A 348 -19.28 -2.04 28.12
N LYS A 349 -18.82 -2.50 26.94
CA LYS A 349 -17.49 -3.13 26.75
C LYS A 349 -16.31 -2.16 26.95
N THR A 350 -16.57 -0.88 27.20
CA THR A 350 -15.58 0.16 27.53
C THR A 350 -15.29 0.24 29.03
N ARG A 351 -16.19 -0.28 29.87
CA ARG A 351 -16.05 -0.19 31.33
C ARG A 351 -14.97 -1.12 31.85
N THR A 352 -14.30 -0.69 32.92
CA THR A 352 -13.26 -1.50 33.58
C THR A 352 -13.83 -2.55 34.54
N ASP A 353 -15.03 -2.33 35.08
CA ASP A 353 -15.69 -3.25 36.01
C ASP A 353 -16.52 -4.34 35.31
N ALA A 354 -16.69 -4.28 33.99
CA ALA A 354 -17.52 -5.21 33.21
C ALA A 354 -17.09 -6.68 33.31
N GLY A 355 -15.82 -6.96 33.66
CA GLY A 355 -15.30 -8.32 33.84
C GLY A 355 -14.76 -8.60 35.24
N ALA A 356 -15.08 -7.77 36.24
CA ALA A 356 -14.53 -7.93 37.60
C ALA A 356 -14.92 -9.28 38.23
N ASP A 357 -16.13 -9.75 37.94
CA ASP A 357 -16.65 -11.07 38.36
C ASP A 357 -15.82 -12.24 37.81
N THR A 358 -15.30 -12.09 36.59
CA THR A 358 -14.45 -13.08 35.92
C THR A 358 -13.13 -13.25 36.67
N ILE A 359 -12.56 -12.14 37.18
CA ILE A 359 -11.34 -12.18 37.99
C ILE A 359 -11.58 -12.96 39.28
N GLU A 360 -12.71 -12.77 39.95
CA GLU A 360 -13.04 -13.49 41.20
C GLU A 360 -13.23 -15.00 40.96
N ARG A 361 -14.02 -15.35 39.94
CA ARG A 361 -14.40 -16.74 39.62
C ARG A 361 -13.27 -17.59 39.04
N THR A 362 -12.34 -16.99 38.30
CA THR A 362 -11.29 -17.73 37.61
C THR A 362 -10.33 -18.40 38.62
N PRO A 363 -9.97 -19.70 38.47
CA PRO A 363 -9.01 -20.34 39.35
C PRO A 363 -7.60 -19.73 39.21
N TRP A 364 -6.79 -19.81 40.27
CA TRP A 364 -5.43 -19.29 40.26
C TRP A 364 -4.52 -19.97 39.23
N PHE A 365 -4.71 -21.26 39.00
CA PHE A 365 -3.93 -22.05 38.06
C PHE A 365 -4.84 -22.69 37.02
N ILE A 366 -4.55 -22.44 35.74
CA ILE A 366 -5.17 -23.08 34.59
C ILE A 366 -4.03 -23.71 33.80
N ILE A 367 -4.02 -25.04 33.71
CA ILE A 367 -3.02 -25.74 32.90
C ILE A 367 -3.74 -26.19 31.62
N PRO A 368 -3.43 -25.61 30.45
CA PRO A 368 -3.96 -26.10 29.18
C PRO A 368 -3.54 -27.55 28.96
N TYR A 369 -4.48 -28.39 28.52
CA TYR A 369 -4.22 -29.81 28.25
C TYR A 369 -4.93 -30.25 26.95
N PRO A 370 -4.41 -31.28 26.25
CA PRO A 370 -5.02 -31.76 25.02
C PRO A 370 -6.41 -32.34 25.30
N GLY A 371 -7.38 -32.03 24.45
CA GLY A 371 -8.76 -32.52 24.58
C GLY A 371 -9.63 -31.77 25.61
N GLN A 372 -9.20 -30.61 26.13
CA GLN A 372 -9.94 -29.87 27.18
C GLN A 372 -11.36 -29.40 26.79
N PHE A 373 -11.72 -29.42 25.50
CA PHE A 373 -13.03 -29.07 24.98
C PHE A 373 -13.85 -30.28 24.47
N GLY A 374 -13.36 -31.49 24.67
CA GLY A 374 -14.01 -32.75 24.28
C GLY A 374 -13.36 -33.43 23.08
N SER A 375 -14.11 -34.35 22.46
CA SER A 375 -13.63 -35.16 21.31
C SER A 375 -13.48 -34.31 20.06
N ILE A 376 -12.44 -34.61 19.28
CA ILE A 376 -12.14 -33.94 18.02
C ILE A 376 -13.29 -34.15 17.01
N GLY A 377 -13.79 -33.06 16.44
CA GLY A 377 -14.80 -33.06 15.37
C GLY A 377 -14.20 -32.64 14.03
N PHE A 378 -14.99 -32.72 12.95
CA PHE A 378 -14.56 -32.32 11.61
C PHE A 378 -15.67 -31.58 10.88
N ASN A 379 -15.30 -30.53 10.14
CA ASN A 379 -16.16 -29.80 9.21
C ASN A 379 -15.36 -29.45 7.96
N SER A 380 -15.92 -29.74 6.78
CA SER A 380 -15.25 -29.52 5.48
C SER A 380 -14.89 -28.05 5.26
N GLY A 381 -15.84 -27.12 5.46
CA GLY A 381 -15.62 -25.69 5.29
C GLY A 381 -14.48 -25.17 6.18
N VAL A 382 -14.51 -25.51 7.48
CA VAL A 382 -13.44 -25.10 8.42
C VAL A 382 -12.08 -25.71 8.04
N PHE A 383 -12.04 -26.97 7.63
CA PHE A 383 -10.79 -27.64 7.25
C PHE A 383 -10.13 -26.92 6.09
N ILE A 384 -10.91 -26.65 5.06
CA ILE A 384 -10.45 -25.97 3.86
C ILE A 384 -9.98 -24.55 4.22
N ALA A 385 -10.67 -23.86 5.15
CA ALA A 385 -10.31 -22.53 5.62
C ALA A 385 -8.90 -22.51 6.18
N PHE A 386 -8.62 -23.49 7.04
CA PHE A 386 -7.33 -23.64 7.69
C PHE A 386 -6.23 -24.11 6.76
N VAL A 387 -6.52 -24.88 5.72
CA VAL A 387 -5.53 -25.21 4.68
C VAL A 387 -5.12 -23.97 3.89
N VAL A 388 -6.09 -23.13 3.50
CA VAL A 388 -5.79 -21.87 2.80
C VAL A 388 -5.00 -20.93 3.70
N ALA A 389 -5.44 -20.78 4.95
CA ALA A 389 -4.72 -20.01 5.96
C ALA A 389 -3.31 -20.54 6.21
N THR A 390 -3.11 -21.87 6.16
CA THR A 390 -1.79 -22.51 6.23
C THR A 390 -0.89 -22.03 5.11
N LEU A 391 -1.35 -22.10 3.86
CA LEU A 391 -0.54 -21.70 2.70
C LEU A 391 -0.14 -20.21 2.77
N LEU A 392 -1.09 -19.35 3.17
CA LEU A 392 -0.82 -17.93 3.38
C LEU A 392 0.18 -17.70 4.51
N SER A 393 0.03 -18.40 5.64
CA SER A 393 0.95 -18.29 6.78
C SER A 393 2.37 -18.73 6.44
N VAL A 394 2.56 -19.70 5.55
CA VAL A 394 3.89 -20.10 5.07
C VAL A 394 4.56 -18.95 4.29
N VAL A 395 3.81 -18.28 3.41
CA VAL A 395 4.32 -17.12 2.65
C VAL A 395 4.65 -15.95 3.59
N GLU A 396 3.80 -15.70 4.58
CA GLU A 396 4.00 -14.70 5.63
C GLU A 396 5.27 -14.98 6.45
N SER A 397 5.43 -16.21 6.98
CA SER A 397 6.61 -16.61 7.76
C SER A 397 7.91 -16.52 6.95
N ILE A 398 7.88 -16.86 5.66
CA ILE A 398 9.05 -16.69 4.78
C ILE A 398 9.48 -15.22 4.74
N ALA A 399 8.54 -14.32 4.47
CA ALA A 399 8.81 -12.89 4.41
C ALA A 399 9.38 -12.39 5.74
N ASP A 400 8.74 -12.79 6.84
CA ASP A 400 9.16 -12.42 8.18
C ASP A 400 10.55 -12.95 8.55
N TYR A 401 10.95 -14.13 8.10
CA TYR A 401 12.32 -14.59 8.32
C TYR A 401 13.35 -13.71 7.60
N TYR A 402 13.04 -13.24 6.39
CA TYR A 402 13.89 -12.30 5.65
C TYR A 402 13.93 -10.91 6.32
N ALA A 403 12.78 -10.36 6.74
CA ALA A 403 12.77 -9.10 7.48
C ALA A 403 13.49 -9.19 8.82
N CYS A 404 13.32 -10.29 9.55
CA CYS A 404 14.01 -10.49 10.82
C CYS A 404 15.52 -10.59 10.60
N ALA A 405 15.98 -11.37 9.62
CA ALA A 405 17.40 -11.46 9.28
C ALA A 405 17.99 -10.08 8.94
N ARG A 406 17.27 -9.30 8.12
CA ARG A 406 17.65 -7.93 7.77
C ARG A 406 17.77 -7.01 8.99
N LEU A 407 16.73 -6.94 9.82
CA LEU A 407 16.74 -6.05 10.99
C LEU A 407 17.79 -6.46 12.02
N CYS A 408 18.12 -7.76 12.06
CA CYS A 408 19.21 -8.30 12.86
C CYS A 408 20.59 -8.18 12.18
N GLN A 409 20.69 -7.61 10.98
CA GLN A 409 21.94 -7.47 10.22
C GLN A 409 22.71 -8.78 10.02
N VAL A 410 21.98 -9.86 9.73
CA VAL A 410 22.54 -11.19 9.46
C VAL A 410 22.18 -11.65 8.06
N PRO A 411 22.98 -12.56 7.46
CA PRO A 411 22.67 -13.09 6.14
C PRO A 411 21.31 -13.80 6.17
N PRO A 412 20.60 -13.85 5.03
CA PRO A 412 19.30 -14.49 4.94
C PRO A 412 19.38 -15.99 5.32
N PRO A 413 18.29 -16.53 5.90
CA PRO A 413 18.26 -17.89 6.38
C PRO A 413 18.42 -18.89 5.23
N PRO A 414 19.32 -19.89 5.33
CA PRO A 414 19.47 -20.90 4.29
C PRO A 414 18.23 -21.82 4.25
N LEU A 415 17.95 -22.42 3.08
CA LEU A 415 16.78 -23.30 2.86
C LEU A 415 16.54 -24.35 3.97
N PRO A 416 17.56 -25.06 4.51
CA PRO A 416 17.34 -26.01 5.60
C PRO A 416 16.82 -25.35 6.88
N ALA A 417 17.26 -24.14 7.19
CA ALA A 417 16.80 -23.40 8.36
C ALA A 417 15.35 -22.93 8.18
N MET A 418 14.98 -22.50 6.98
CA MET A 418 13.61 -22.10 6.64
C MET A 418 12.63 -23.28 6.71
N ASN A 419 12.95 -24.40 6.04
CA ASN A 419 12.14 -25.62 6.09
C ASN A 419 11.92 -26.12 7.52
N ARG A 420 12.95 -26.02 8.36
CA ARG A 420 12.88 -26.38 9.77
C ARG A 420 12.01 -25.41 10.58
N GLY A 421 12.07 -24.10 10.29
CA GLY A 421 11.17 -23.10 10.86
C GLY A 421 9.70 -23.43 10.57
N ILE A 422 9.36 -23.58 9.28
CA ILE A 422 8.00 -23.91 8.84
C ILE A 422 7.51 -25.26 9.39
N MET A 423 8.41 -26.26 9.49
CA MET A 423 8.07 -27.53 10.13
C MET A 423 7.67 -27.36 11.60
N VAL A 424 8.42 -26.54 12.37
CA VAL A 424 8.11 -26.28 13.78
C VAL A 424 6.78 -25.55 13.93
N GLU A 425 6.52 -24.56 13.07
CA GLU A 425 5.25 -23.83 13.02
C GLU A 425 4.07 -24.77 12.74
N GLY A 426 4.21 -25.65 11.75
CA GLY A 426 3.18 -26.63 11.43
C GLY A 426 2.98 -27.68 12.52
N PHE A 427 4.07 -28.21 13.08
CA PHE A 427 3.99 -29.15 14.20
C PHE A 427 3.25 -28.55 15.38
N MET A 428 3.58 -27.31 15.75
CA MET A 428 2.92 -26.63 16.86
C MET A 428 1.48 -26.21 16.53
N SER A 429 1.18 -25.91 15.27
CA SER A 429 -0.20 -25.68 14.82
C SER A 429 -1.06 -26.94 14.94
N MET A 430 -0.50 -28.12 14.65
CA MET A 430 -1.17 -29.40 14.90
C MET A 430 -1.42 -29.61 16.40
N ILE A 431 -0.43 -29.34 17.26
CA ILE A 431 -0.59 -29.40 18.72
C ILE A 431 -1.63 -28.38 19.20
N ALA A 432 -1.70 -27.19 18.60
CA ALA A 432 -2.71 -26.19 18.90
C ALA A 432 -4.14 -26.68 18.63
N GLY A 433 -4.33 -27.49 17.58
CA GLY A 433 -5.58 -28.21 17.33
C GLY A 433 -5.96 -29.18 18.46
N PHE A 434 -5.02 -29.99 18.94
CA PHE A 434 -5.26 -30.92 20.07
C PHE A 434 -5.63 -30.19 21.37
N PHE A 435 -5.01 -29.04 21.63
CA PHE A 435 -5.27 -28.23 22.83
C PHE A 435 -6.52 -27.34 22.68
N GLY A 436 -6.99 -27.10 21.45
CA GLY A 436 -8.16 -26.27 21.18
C GLY A 436 -7.94 -24.78 21.27
N ALA A 437 -6.81 -24.29 20.74
CA ALA A 437 -6.62 -22.86 20.53
C ALA A 437 -7.60 -22.26 19.51
N GLY A 438 -8.08 -23.08 18.55
CA GLY A 438 -8.96 -22.66 17.45
C GLY A 438 -8.28 -21.80 16.38
N HIS A 439 -6.96 -21.62 16.47
CA HIS A 439 -6.12 -20.97 15.46
C HIS A 439 -4.71 -21.61 15.45
N ALA A 440 -3.98 -21.46 14.35
CA ALA A 440 -2.58 -21.87 14.26
C ALA A 440 -1.62 -20.88 14.96
N THR A 441 -0.37 -21.31 15.15
CA THR A 441 0.73 -20.45 15.60
C THR A 441 1.67 -20.18 14.45
N THR A 442 2.00 -18.91 14.20
CA THR A 442 2.93 -18.50 13.14
C THR A 442 3.82 -17.35 13.60
N THR A 443 4.74 -16.94 12.74
CA THR A 443 5.62 -15.80 12.98
C THR A 443 4.85 -14.49 13.18
N TYR A 444 5.27 -13.72 14.18
CA TYR A 444 4.64 -12.44 14.51
C TYR A 444 5.49 -11.25 14.06
N SER A 445 5.06 -10.61 12.98
CA SER A 445 5.79 -9.52 12.32
C SER A 445 5.96 -8.26 13.19
N ASN A 446 5.06 -8.01 14.15
CA ASN A 446 5.17 -6.86 15.06
C ASN A 446 6.42 -6.94 15.95
N ASN A 447 6.80 -8.15 16.36
CA ASN A 447 8.04 -8.36 17.12
C ASN A 447 9.27 -8.04 16.26
N ILE A 448 9.22 -8.34 14.97
CA ILE A 448 10.29 -8.01 14.02
C ILE A 448 10.42 -6.49 13.91
N GLY A 449 9.31 -5.76 13.75
CA GLY A 449 9.30 -4.29 13.81
C GLY A 449 9.88 -3.73 15.11
N LEU A 450 9.57 -4.35 16.26
CA LEU A 450 10.11 -3.94 17.55
C LEU A 450 11.64 -4.14 17.62
N ILE A 451 12.21 -5.18 17.02
CA ILE A 451 13.68 -5.34 16.93
C ILE A 451 14.31 -4.14 16.22
N GLY A 452 13.65 -3.63 15.17
CA GLY A 452 14.10 -2.44 14.46
C GLY A 452 14.17 -1.19 15.33
N ILE A 453 13.24 -1.05 16.30
CA ILE A 453 13.21 0.06 17.25
C ILE A 453 14.19 -0.17 18.42
N THR A 454 14.09 -1.34 19.06
CA THR A 454 14.81 -1.66 20.30
C THR A 454 16.29 -1.96 20.10
N LYS A 455 16.69 -2.37 18.89
CA LYS A 455 18.03 -2.85 18.56
C LYS A 455 18.45 -4.09 19.36
N VAL A 456 17.51 -4.84 19.93
CA VAL A 456 17.78 -6.05 20.71
C VAL A 456 17.37 -7.28 19.91
N ALA A 457 18.33 -7.96 19.30
CA ALA A 457 18.13 -9.17 18.49
C ALA A 457 18.52 -10.47 19.21
N SER A 458 18.90 -10.43 20.50
CA SER A 458 19.40 -11.60 21.23
C SER A 458 18.35 -12.71 21.35
N ARG A 459 18.73 -13.94 20.94
CA ARG A 459 17.86 -15.13 21.06
C ARG A 459 17.56 -15.53 22.50
N ARG A 460 18.45 -15.19 23.43
CA ARG A 460 18.25 -15.50 24.85
C ARG A 460 17.07 -14.71 25.42
N VAL A 461 16.87 -13.48 24.94
CA VAL A 461 15.70 -12.66 25.28
C VAL A 461 14.42 -13.38 24.85
N THR A 462 14.36 -13.83 23.58
CA THR A 462 13.19 -14.56 23.04
C THR A 462 12.92 -15.89 23.78
N GLN A 463 13.98 -16.60 24.20
CA GLN A 463 13.83 -17.83 25.00
C GLN A 463 13.28 -17.57 26.41
N VAL A 464 13.77 -16.52 27.09
CA VAL A 464 13.26 -16.12 28.41
C VAL A 464 11.83 -15.58 28.32
N LEU A 465 11.51 -14.87 27.23
CA LEU A 465 10.14 -14.46 26.92
C LEU A 465 9.19 -15.66 26.85
N ALA A 466 9.59 -16.73 26.16
CA ALA A 466 8.76 -17.92 26.09
C ALA A 466 8.51 -18.53 27.48
N ILE A 467 9.52 -18.54 28.36
CA ILE A 467 9.35 -19.00 29.74
C ILE A 467 8.37 -18.10 30.50
N GLN A 468 8.47 -16.78 30.34
CA GLN A 468 7.55 -15.83 30.97
C GLN A 468 6.11 -16.03 30.50
N LEU A 469 5.89 -16.22 29.19
CA LEU A 469 4.57 -16.51 28.62
C LEU A 469 4.00 -17.84 29.14
N ILE A 470 4.82 -18.89 29.31
CA ILE A 470 4.37 -20.15 29.95
C ILE A 470 3.86 -19.88 31.36
N VAL A 471 4.61 -19.10 32.15
CA VAL A 471 4.19 -18.73 33.51
C VAL A 471 2.89 -17.92 33.49
N CYS A 472 2.78 -16.92 32.60
CA CYS A 472 1.56 -16.12 32.44
C CYS A 472 0.35 -16.96 32.00
N ALA A 473 0.55 -17.96 31.15
CA ALA A 473 -0.51 -18.85 30.71
C ALA A 473 -1.03 -19.77 31.82
N ILE A 474 -0.14 -20.25 32.69
CA ILE A 474 -0.49 -21.15 33.79
C ILE A 474 -1.24 -20.41 34.91
N ILE A 475 -0.92 -19.14 35.14
CA ILE A 475 -1.58 -18.35 36.19
C ILE A 475 -2.90 -17.78 35.63
N GLY A 476 -4.01 -18.47 35.91
CA GLY A 476 -5.33 -18.14 35.37
C GLY A 476 -5.80 -16.71 35.67
N LYS A 477 -5.43 -16.15 36.83
CA LYS A 477 -5.74 -14.75 37.17
C LYS A 477 -5.10 -13.74 36.22
N PHE A 478 -3.89 -14.01 35.69
CA PHE A 478 -3.31 -13.15 34.66
C PHE A 478 -4.20 -13.16 33.41
N GLY A 479 -4.61 -14.34 32.94
CA GLY A 479 -5.54 -14.48 31.82
C GLY A 479 -6.84 -13.70 32.04
N ALA A 480 -7.46 -13.83 33.21
CA ALA A 480 -8.68 -13.10 33.55
C ALA A 480 -8.48 -11.58 33.48
N ILE A 481 -7.39 -11.05 34.06
CA ILE A 481 -7.07 -9.62 34.00
C ILE A 481 -6.96 -9.13 32.56
N PHE A 482 -6.26 -9.86 31.69
CA PHE A 482 -6.10 -9.45 30.28
C PHE A 482 -7.42 -9.50 29.49
N VAL A 483 -8.33 -10.44 29.78
CA VAL A 483 -9.68 -10.48 29.19
C VAL A 483 -10.53 -9.29 29.65
N THR A 484 -10.29 -8.74 30.83
CA THR A 484 -11.01 -7.54 31.32
C THR A 484 -10.53 -6.22 30.72
N ILE A 485 -9.48 -6.22 29.88
CA ILE A 485 -9.02 -4.99 29.23
C ILE A 485 -10.16 -4.48 28.31
N PRO A 486 -10.58 -3.20 28.47
CA PRO A 486 -11.64 -2.64 27.65
C PRO A 486 -11.34 -2.74 26.15
N TYR A 487 -12.36 -3.07 25.36
CA TYR A 487 -12.21 -3.30 23.92
C TYR A 487 -11.57 -2.09 23.20
N PRO A 488 -11.98 -0.83 23.48
CA PRO A 488 -11.36 0.35 22.87
C PRO A 488 -9.85 0.47 23.11
N VAL A 489 -9.37 0.02 24.28
CA VAL A 489 -7.94 0.07 24.62
C VAL A 489 -7.16 -0.95 23.80
N LEU A 490 -7.70 -2.17 23.64
CA LEU A 490 -7.14 -3.18 22.76
C LEU A 490 -7.13 -2.69 21.31
N GLY A 491 -8.25 -2.12 20.83
CA GLY A 491 -8.38 -1.55 19.49
C GLY A 491 -7.33 -0.47 19.21
N GLY A 492 -7.21 0.53 20.10
CA GLY A 492 -6.22 1.59 19.98
C GLY A 492 -4.77 1.12 19.96
N SER A 493 -4.45 0.10 20.78
CA SER A 493 -3.11 -0.52 20.79
C SER A 493 -2.81 -1.32 19.51
N ALA A 494 -3.85 -1.92 18.91
CA ALA A 494 -3.75 -2.67 17.68
C ALA A 494 -3.51 -1.76 16.47
N ILE A 495 -4.09 -0.55 16.43
CA ILE A 495 -3.90 0.42 15.33
C ILE A 495 -2.41 0.68 15.09
N LEU A 496 -1.65 1.00 16.14
CA LEU A 496 -0.21 1.24 15.99
C LEU A 496 0.55 -0.04 15.60
N SER A 497 0.27 -1.14 16.30
CA SER A 497 1.01 -2.40 16.11
C SER A 497 0.85 -2.92 14.69
N PHE A 498 -0.37 -2.90 14.18
CA PHE A 498 -0.70 -3.38 12.85
C PHE A 498 -0.32 -2.38 11.73
N GLY A 499 -0.32 -1.07 12.03
CA GLY A 499 0.32 -0.08 11.17
C GLY A 499 1.81 -0.41 10.95
N LEU A 500 2.57 -0.67 12.02
CA LEU A 500 3.98 -1.05 11.88
C LEU A 500 4.19 -2.32 11.03
N PHE A 501 3.30 -3.31 11.15
CA PHE A 501 3.33 -4.50 10.29
C PHE A 501 3.22 -4.13 8.81
N LEU A 502 2.21 -3.35 8.43
CA LEU A 502 2.02 -2.89 7.06
C LEU A 502 3.24 -2.12 6.54
N GLY A 503 3.91 -1.34 7.38
CA GLY A 503 5.12 -0.63 6.97
C GLY A 503 6.29 -1.54 6.64
N ILE A 504 6.48 -2.60 7.42
CA ILE A 504 7.49 -3.63 7.11
C ILE A 504 7.18 -4.28 5.76
N VAL A 505 5.90 -4.58 5.50
CA VAL A 505 5.45 -5.13 4.21
C VAL A 505 5.79 -4.16 3.07
N MET A 506 5.45 -2.89 3.20
CA MET A 506 5.73 -1.86 2.20
C MET A 506 7.24 -1.67 1.96
N SER A 507 8.07 -1.88 2.99
CA SER A 507 9.54 -1.80 2.87
C SER A 507 10.12 -2.82 1.89
N TYR A 508 9.44 -3.94 1.63
CA TYR A 508 9.92 -4.94 0.66
C TYR A 508 9.91 -4.44 -0.79
N MET A 509 9.13 -3.40 -1.11
CA MET A 509 9.11 -2.81 -2.45
C MET A 509 10.45 -2.17 -2.83
N GLN A 510 11.29 -1.82 -1.85
CA GLN A 510 12.63 -1.26 -2.09
C GLN A 510 13.58 -2.25 -2.79
N TYR A 511 13.31 -3.57 -2.73
CA TYR A 511 14.11 -4.58 -3.42
C TYR A 511 13.74 -4.77 -4.89
N THR A 512 12.61 -4.21 -5.31
CA THR A 512 12.08 -4.37 -6.68
C THR A 512 12.36 -3.14 -7.51
N ASP A 513 12.61 -3.32 -8.80
CA ASP A 513 12.73 -2.17 -9.71
C ASP A 513 11.33 -1.68 -10.13
N MET A 514 10.81 -0.69 -9.41
CA MET A 514 9.53 -0.03 -9.71
C MET A 514 9.60 1.00 -10.83
N ASN A 515 10.70 1.11 -11.56
CA ASN A 515 10.70 1.80 -12.84
C ASN A 515 10.17 0.91 -13.97
N SER A 516 10.15 -0.41 -13.76
CA SER A 516 9.63 -1.35 -14.75
C SER A 516 8.10 -1.37 -14.79
N PRO A 517 7.46 -1.07 -15.95
CA PRO A 517 6.00 -1.10 -16.10
C PRO A 517 5.43 -2.51 -15.91
N ARG A 518 6.26 -3.53 -16.10
CA ARG A 518 5.94 -4.92 -15.76
C ARG A 518 5.64 -5.07 -14.27
N ASN A 519 6.54 -4.59 -13.41
CA ASN A 519 6.39 -4.67 -11.96
C ASN A 519 5.24 -3.80 -11.45
N LEU A 520 5.06 -2.61 -12.03
CA LEU A 520 3.92 -1.74 -11.74
C LEU A 520 2.59 -2.45 -12.02
N ALA A 521 2.46 -3.10 -13.19
CA ALA A 521 1.26 -3.85 -13.55
C ALA A 521 1.02 -5.04 -12.62
N VAL A 522 2.07 -5.83 -12.32
CA VAL A 522 1.97 -7.00 -11.44
C VAL A 522 1.45 -6.60 -10.07
N VAL A 523 2.09 -5.64 -9.39
CA VAL A 523 1.72 -5.25 -8.02
C VAL A 523 0.32 -4.64 -7.99
N GLY A 524 0.05 -3.67 -8.86
CA GLY A 524 -1.18 -2.91 -8.74
C GLY A 524 -2.42 -3.65 -9.26
N VAL A 525 -2.32 -4.48 -10.30
CA VAL A 525 -3.44 -5.37 -10.72
C VAL A 525 -3.75 -6.40 -9.63
N SER A 526 -2.72 -6.91 -8.95
CA SER A 526 -2.88 -7.89 -7.86
C SER A 526 -3.59 -7.29 -6.65
N ILE A 527 -3.23 -6.06 -6.26
CA ILE A 527 -3.91 -5.33 -5.18
C ILE A 527 -5.38 -5.07 -5.58
N LEU A 528 -5.62 -4.56 -6.79
CA LEU A 528 -6.96 -4.19 -7.24
C LEU A 528 -7.90 -5.40 -7.34
N VAL A 529 -7.50 -6.44 -8.08
CA VAL A 529 -8.29 -7.67 -8.25
C VAL A 529 -8.45 -8.38 -6.89
N GLY A 530 -7.41 -8.34 -6.07
CA GLY A 530 -7.41 -8.86 -4.71
C GLY A 530 -8.51 -8.26 -3.85
N ILE A 531 -8.88 -6.99 -4.02
CA ILE A 531 -9.99 -6.34 -3.29
C ILE A 531 -11.33 -6.59 -3.98
N MET A 532 -11.36 -6.43 -5.31
CA MET A 532 -12.59 -6.45 -6.10
C MET A 532 -13.33 -7.79 -6.04
N VAL A 533 -12.63 -8.90 -6.30
CA VAL A 533 -13.25 -10.23 -6.41
C VAL A 533 -13.88 -10.68 -5.08
N PRO A 534 -13.20 -10.62 -3.93
CA PRO A 534 -13.82 -10.97 -2.65
C PRO A 534 -15.04 -10.12 -2.31
N ASN A 535 -14.98 -8.81 -2.53
CA ASN A 535 -16.12 -7.93 -2.25
C ASN A 535 -17.34 -8.29 -3.11
N TRP A 536 -17.11 -8.71 -4.36
CA TRP A 536 -18.17 -9.21 -5.22
C TRP A 536 -18.72 -10.58 -4.77
N VAL A 537 -17.84 -11.53 -4.41
CA VAL A 537 -18.27 -12.89 -3.98
C VAL A 537 -19.05 -12.84 -2.66
N LYS A 538 -18.70 -11.97 -1.72
CA LYS A 538 -19.46 -11.78 -0.46
C LYS A 538 -20.93 -11.45 -0.71
N VAL A 539 -21.23 -10.69 -1.76
CA VAL A 539 -22.59 -10.29 -2.13
C VAL A 539 -23.27 -11.35 -3.01
N ASN A 540 -22.51 -12.06 -3.84
CA ASN A 540 -23.02 -12.95 -4.87
C ASN A 540 -22.64 -14.44 -4.67
N PHE A 541 -22.40 -14.89 -3.44
CA PHE A 541 -21.95 -16.26 -3.14
C PHE A 541 -22.87 -17.35 -3.73
N ALA A 542 -24.18 -17.05 -3.85
CA ALA A 542 -25.17 -17.95 -4.43
C ALA A 542 -25.00 -18.23 -5.94
N VAL A 543 -24.12 -17.49 -6.63
CA VAL A 543 -23.82 -17.69 -8.06
C VAL A 543 -22.90 -18.88 -8.28
N ILE A 544 -22.05 -19.22 -7.30
CA ILE A 544 -21.12 -20.35 -7.40
C ILE A 544 -21.89 -21.64 -7.12
N LYS A 545 -22.17 -22.41 -8.18
CA LYS A 545 -22.85 -23.71 -8.12
C LYS A 545 -22.19 -24.70 -9.07
N THR A 546 -21.24 -25.47 -8.57
CA THR A 546 -20.53 -26.52 -9.34
C THR A 546 -21.24 -27.86 -9.30
N GLY A 547 -22.27 -28.00 -8.46
CA GLY A 547 -23.01 -29.24 -8.22
C GLY A 547 -22.45 -30.08 -7.06
N SER A 548 -21.44 -29.58 -6.35
CA SER A 548 -20.88 -30.16 -5.14
C SER A 548 -20.78 -29.10 -4.05
N ASP A 549 -21.69 -29.14 -3.06
CA ASP A 549 -21.78 -28.15 -1.99
C ASP A 549 -20.43 -27.89 -1.29
N GLY A 550 -19.67 -28.94 -0.97
CA GLY A 550 -18.36 -28.79 -0.33
C GLY A 550 -17.27 -28.16 -1.22
N PHE A 551 -17.39 -28.26 -2.54
CA PHE A 551 -16.47 -27.59 -3.47
C PHE A 551 -16.90 -26.14 -3.73
N ASP A 552 -18.21 -25.87 -3.70
CA ASP A 552 -18.73 -24.51 -3.74
C ASP A 552 -18.30 -23.72 -2.51
N GLU A 553 -18.41 -24.31 -1.30
CA GLU A 553 -17.87 -23.73 -0.06
C GLU A 553 -16.37 -23.44 -0.15
N PHE A 554 -15.59 -24.36 -0.73
CA PHE A 554 -14.16 -24.16 -0.94
C PHE A 554 -13.88 -22.93 -1.80
N LEU A 555 -14.53 -22.85 -2.96
CA LEU A 555 -14.33 -21.75 -3.90
C LEU A 555 -14.79 -20.43 -3.31
N ILE A 556 -15.96 -20.40 -2.66
CA ILE A 556 -16.47 -19.22 -1.96
C ILE A 556 -15.43 -18.74 -0.97
N MET A 557 -14.86 -19.61 -0.15
CA MET A 557 -13.92 -19.20 0.87
C MET A 557 -12.56 -18.75 0.31
N LEU A 558 -12.06 -19.41 -0.74
CA LEU A 558 -10.84 -18.98 -1.44
C LEU A 558 -11.00 -17.59 -2.04
N LEU A 559 -12.09 -17.39 -2.78
CA LEU A 559 -12.35 -16.14 -3.50
C LEU A 559 -12.83 -15.02 -2.56
N THR A 560 -13.38 -15.35 -1.39
CA THR A 560 -13.73 -14.37 -0.34
C THR A 560 -12.51 -13.91 0.46
N ASN A 561 -11.33 -14.50 0.24
CA ASN A 561 -10.08 -14.08 0.89
C ASN A 561 -9.25 -13.17 -0.05
N PRO A 562 -9.22 -11.83 0.19
CA PRO A 562 -8.43 -10.90 -0.61
C PRO A 562 -6.95 -11.23 -0.67
N SER A 563 -6.35 -11.68 0.42
CA SER A 563 -4.93 -12.03 0.47
C SER A 563 -4.60 -13.20 -0.43
N PHE A 564 -5.44 -14.23 -0.43
CA PHE A 564 -5.32 -15.33 -1.37
C PHE A 564 -5.52 -14.86 -2.81
N THR A 565 -6.59 -14.10 -3.07
CA THR A 565 -6.93 -13.68 -4.43
C THR A 565 -5.86 -12.78 -5.04
N GLY A 566 -5.46 -11.72 -4.33
CA GLY A 566 -4.40 -10.83 -4.79
C GLY A 566 -3.03 -11.50 -4.81
N GLY A 567 -2.71 -12.33 -3.81
CA GLY A 567 -1.47 -13.09 -3.78
C GLY A 567 -1.35 -14.11 -4.91
N PHE A 568 -2.43 -14.81 -5.24
CA PHE A 568 -2.47 -15.75 -6.35
C PHE A 568 -2.33 -15.03 -7.70
N ILE A 569 -3.03 -13.92 -7.90
CA ILE A 569 -2.87 -13.10 -9.13
C ILE A 569 -1.45 -12.56 -9.24
N GLY A 570 -0.87 -12.05 -8.15
CA GLY A 570 0.51 -11.57 -8.13
C GLY A 570 1.53 -12.68 -8.37
N PHE A 571 1.28 -13.87 -7.82
CA PHE A 571 2.09 -15.06 -8.06
C PHE A 571 2.05 -15.47 -9.53
N VAL A 572 0.85 -15.56 -10.11
CA VAL A 572 0.68 -15.94 -11.53
C VAL A 572 1.39 -14.91 -12.39
N LEU A 573 1.05 -13.62 -12.27
CA LEU A 573 1.61 -12.57 -13.12
C LEU A 573 3.13 -12.44 -12.97
N ASP A 574 3.68 -12.52 -11.75
CA ASP A 574 5.13 -12.42 -11.55
C ASP A 574 5.91 -13.60 -12.17
N ASN A 575 5.30 -14.77 -12.34
CA ASN A 575 5.99 -15.94 -12.87
C ASN A 575 5.76 -16.20 -14.36
N THR A 576 4.66 -15.72 -14.90
CA THR A 576 4.31 -15.90 -16.31
C THR A 576 4.77 -14.72 -17.17
N VAL A 577 4.86 -13.52 -16.60
CA VAL A 577 5.39 -12.34 -17.28
C VAL A 577 6.91 -12.34 -17.25
N LYS A 578 7.53 -12.24 -18.43
CA LYS A 578 8.99 -12.16 -18.61
C LYS A 578 9.58 -11.01 -17.76
N GLY A 579 10.63 -11.30 -17.01
CA GLY A 579 11.38 -10.32 -16.22
C GLY A 579 12.63 -10.97 -15.64
N THR A 580 13.67 -10.17 -15.35
CA THR A 580 14.92 -10.69 -14.78
C THR A 580 14.79 -10.91 -13.27
N MET A 581 15.61 -11.78 -12.68
CA MET A 581 15.59 -12.00 -11.22
C MET A 581 15.92 -10.73 -10.43
N LYS A 582 16.77 -9.85 -10.98
CA LYS A 582 17.15 -8.56 -10.38
C LYS A 582 15.99 -7.57 -10.42
N GLU A 583 15.34 -7.43 -11.58
CA GLU A 583 14.15 -6.60 -11.75
C GLU A 583 13.02 -7.03 -10.79
N ARG A 584 12.83 -8.35 -10.60
CA ARG A 584 11.84 -8.94 -9.69
C ARG A 584 12.17 -8.78 -8.20
N GLY A 585 13.39 -8.37 -7.86
CA GLY A 585 13.91 -8.34 -6.48
C GLY A 585 14.25 -9.70 -5.89
N ILE A 586 14.05 -10.80 -6.62
CA ILE A 586 14.43 -12.16 -6.19
C ILE A 586 15.95 -12.28 -6.07
N ALA A 587 16.71 -11.61 -6.93
CA ALA A 587 18.17 -11.63 -6.85
C ALA A 587 18.67 -11.04 -5.53
N ALA A 588 18.02 -10.00 -4.98
CA ALA A 588 18.38 -9.47 -3.67
C ALA A 588 18.16 -10.49 -2.55
N TRP A 589 17.19 -11.40 -2.71
CA TRP A 589 16.94 -12.52 -1.77
C TRP A 589 17.82 -13.75 -2.04
N ALA A 590 18.37 -13.89 -3.25
CA ALA A 590 19.15 -15.06 -3.70
C ALA A 590 20.68 -14.84 -3.76
N LEU A 591 21.15 -13.59 -3.91
CA LEU A 591 22.57 -13.26 -4.10
C LEU A 591 23.45 -13.55 -2.87
N ASP A 592 22.85 -13.76 -1.69
CA ASP A 592 23.58 -14.19 -0.48
C ASP A 592 23.81 -15.71 -0.39
N GLU A 593 23.24 -16.53 -1.29
CA GLU A 593 23.55 -17.97 -1.32
C GLU A 593 24.79 -18.31 -2.19
N SER A 594 25.22 -17.40 -3.09
CA SER A 594 26.17 -17.72 -4.18
C SER A 594 27.53 -17.03 -4.10
N LYS A 595 27.67 -15.94 -3.32
CA LYS A 595 28.98 -15.34 -3.08
C LYS A 595 29.71 -16.14 -2.00
N SER A 596 30.91 -16.57 -2.37
CA SER A 596 31.96 -17.12 -1.53
C SER A 596 32.24 -16.23 -0.29
N PRO A 597 33.01 -16.72 0.71
CA PRO A 597 33.15 -16.14 2.06
C PRO A 597 33.54 -14.66 2.17
N ASP A 598 33.88 -14.01 1.06
CA ASP A 598 34.23 -12.58 1.00
C ASP A 598 33.01 -11.66 1.19
N ALA A 599 31.77 -12.17 1.13
CA ALA A 599 30.55 -11.44 1.49
C ALA A 599 30.29 -11.39 3.02
N GLU A 600 31.04 -12.14 3.84
CA GLU A 600 30.99 -12.04 5.31
C GLU A 600 31.48 -10.67 5.82
N SER A 601 32.08 -9.82 4.97
CA SER A 601 32.54 -8.49 5.36
C SER A 601 31.42 -7.46 5.58
N HIS A 602 30.19 -7.73 5.15
CA HIS A 602 29.06 -6.79 5.24
C HIS A 602 28.09 -7.05 6.40
N TYR A 603 28.12 -8.23 7.02
CA TYR A 603 27.21 -8.62 8.11
C TYR A 603 27.97 -8.76 9.43
N GLU A 604 27.34 -8.40 10.55
CA GLU A 604 27.98 -8.49 11.88
C GLU A 604 28.16 -9.94 12.38
N GLU A 605 27.35 -10.88 11.90
CA GLU A 605 27.39 -12.30 12.25
C GLU A 605 27.14 -13.20 11.01
N GLY A 606 27.83 -14.34 10.91
CA GLY A 606 27.74 -15.26 9.76
C GLY A 606 26.61 -16.30 9.84
N ILE A 607 26.51 -17.16 8.82
CA ILE A 607 25.46 -18.19 8.65
C ILE A 607 25.42 -19.22 9.80
N GLU A 608 26.50 -19.33 10.58
CA GLU A 608 26.63 -20.24 11.73
C GLU A 608 25.50 -20.08 12.77
N ILE A 609 24.88 -18.90 12.85
CA ILE A 609 23.72 -18.65 13.72
C ILE A 609 22.55 -19.60 13.42
N TYR A 610 22.43 -20.15 12.21
CA TYR A 610 21.36 -21.05 11.82
C TYR A 610 21.66 -22.53 12.15
N GLU A 611 22.87 -22.87 12.59
CA GLU A 611 23.32 -24.26 12.83
C GLU A 611 22.95 -24.83 14.22
N ILE A 612 22.52 -26.09 14.27
CA ILE A 612 22.17 -26.76 15.54
C ILE A 612 23.39 -27.51 16.11
N SER A 613 24.22 -26.84 16.91
CA SER A 613 25.52 -27.38 17.35
C SER A 613 25.43 -28.64 18.25
N PHE A 614 24.37 -28.80 19.04
CA PHE A 614 24.21 -29.94 19.98
C PHE A 614 23.63 -31.20 19.32
N LEU A 615 22.64 -31.02 18.43
CA LEU A 615 21.84 -32.10 17.86
C LEU A 615 22.49 -32.70 16.60
N THR A 616 23.16 -31.90 15.77
CA THR A 616 23.80 -32.36 14.52
C THR A 616 24.84 -33.47 14.73
N LYS A 617 25.54 -33.51 15.87
CA LYS A 617 26.50 -34.59 16.18
C LYS A 617 25.84 -35.95 16.41
N HIS A 618 24.61 -35.96 16.95
CA HIS A 618 23.85 -37.19 17.23
C HIS A 618 22.99 -37.61 16.05
N LEU A 619 22.31 -36.67 15.39
CA LEU A 619 21.43 -36.95 14.24
C LEU A 619 22.20 -37.42 13.00
N LYS A 620 23.46 -37.02 12.84
CA LYS A 620 24.35 -37.54 11.77
C LYS A 620 24.57 -39.05 11.85
N LYS A 621 24.31 -39.70 13.00
CA LYS A 621 24.44 -41.14 13.19
C LYS A 621 23.22 -41.93 12.70
N ILE A 622 22.09 -41.28 12.42
CA ILE A 622 20.85 -41.94 11.98
C ILE A 622 20.78 -41.93 10.43
N PRO A 623 20.74 -43.08 9.74
CA PRO A 623 20.91 -43.16 8.29
C PRO A 623 19.86 -42.41 7.47
N TRP A 624 18.59 -42.46 7.88
CA TRP A 624 17.46 -41.87 7.13
C TRP A 624 17.29 -40.36 7.36
N MET A 625 17.86 -39.80 8.44
CA MET A 625 17.75 -38.38 8.74
C MET A 625 18.52 -37.47 7.77
N LYS A 626 19.42 -38.03 6.96
CA LYS A 626 20.12 -37.33 5.88
C LYS A 626 19.19 -36.92 4.73
N TYR A 627 18.02 -37.55 4.61
CA TYR A 627 17.02 -37.25 3.58
C TYR A 627 16.01 -36.18 4.01
N LEU A 628 16.07 -35.71 5.27
CA LEU A 628 15.22 -34.61 5.73
C LEU A 628 15.85 -33.25 5.35
N PRO A 629 15.19 -32.44 4.52
CA PRO A 629 15.72 -31.17 4.00
C PRO A 629 16.06 -30.13 5.07
N GLY A 630 15.55 -30.26 6.31
CA GLY A 630 15.79 -29.31 7.41
C GLY A 630 17.04 -29.54 8.27
N ILE A 631 17.81 -30.61 8.06
CA ILE A 631 18.85 -31.08 9.02
C ILE A 631 20.28 -30.98 8.46
N HIS A 632 20.47 -30.85 7.15
CA HIS A 632 21.79 -30.76 6.52
C HIS A 632 22.09 -29.34 6.02
N ILE A 633 22.93 -28.61 6.77
CA ILE A 633 23.65 -27.44 6.24
C ILE A 633 24.97 -27.97 5.68
N ARG A 634 25.07 -28.06 4.35
CA ARG A 634 26.28 -28.55 3.67
C ARG A 634 27.23 -27.38 3.45
N ILE A 635 27.90 -26.92 4.50
CA ILE A 635 29.03 -25.99 4.33
C ILE A 635 30.16 -26.79 3.68
N LYS A 636 30.54 -26.45 2.44
CA LYS A 636 31.78 -26.96 1.83
C LYS A 636 32.95 -26.40 2.63
N LYS A 637 33.43 -27.16 3.63
CA LYS A 637 34.69 -26.87 4.31
C LYS A 637 35.85 -27.04 3.33
N LYS A 638 36.79 -26.11 3.37
CA LYS A 638 37.98 -26.02 2.50
C LYS A 638 39.04 -27.11 2.77
N ASP A 639 38.86 -27.95 3.79
CA ASP A 639 39.93 -28.75 4.40
C ASP A 639 39.76 -30.28 4.28
N ASP A 640 39.28 -30.80 3.14
CA ASP A 640 39.30 -32.24 2.89
C ASP A 640 40.65 -32.65 2.23
N PRO A 641 41.57 -33.36 2.93
CA PRO A 641 42.91 -33.66 2.40
C PRO A 641 42.89 -34.61 1.20
N LEU A 642 41.76 -35.27 0.94
CA LEU A 642 41.57 -36.22 -0.17
C LEU A 642 41.19 -35.55 -1.51
N GLN A 643 41.05 -34.22 -1.55
CA GLN A 643 40.91 -33.45 -2.81
C GLN A 643 42.18 -32.70 -3.23
N LYS A 644 43.35 -33.03 -2.67
CA LYS A 644 44.65 -32.48 -3.13
C LYS A 644 45.16 -33.05 -4.46
N LYS A 645 44.36 -33.84 -5.19
CA LYS A 645 44.74 -34.39 -6.52
C LYS A 645 43.86 -33.95 -7.69
N SER A 646 42.91 -33.03 -7.49
CA SER A 646 42.11 -32.49 -8.59
C SER A 646 41.64 -31.06 -8.32
N ALA A 647 42.56 -30.21 -7.86
CA ALA A 647 42.41 -28.78 -8.09
C ALA A 647 42.82 -28.52 -9.55
N PRO A 648 42.00 -27.86 -10.38
CA PRO A 648 42.57 -27.14 -11.50
C PRO A 648 43.51 -26.10 -10.88
N GLU A 649 44.74 -26.04 -11.37
CA GLU A 649 45.63 -24.91 -11.12
C GLU A 649 44.84 -23.61 -11.26
N SER A 650 45.13 -22.66 -10.38
CA SER A 650 44.62 -21.30 -10.44
C SER A 650 44.58 -20.83 -11.89
N VAL A 651 43.38 -20.81 -12.46
CA VAL A 651 43.13 -20.05 -13.67
C VAL A 651 43.24 -18.61 -13.20
N ASN A 652 44.45 -18.04 -13.36
CA ASN A 652 44.57 -16.64 -13.70
C ASN A 652 43.60 -16.46 -14.86
N LEU A 653 42.42 -15.92 -14.58
CA LEU A 653 41.53 -15.47 -15.64
C LEU A 653 42.42 -14.60 -16.55
N PRO A 654 42.51 -14.92 -17.85
CA PRO A 654 43.07 -13.96 -18.77
C PRO A 654 42.32 -12.64 -18.51
N PRO A 655 42.98 -11.47 -18.64
CA PRO A 655 42.21 -10.23 -18.77
C PRO A 655 41.14 -10.52 -19.81
N LEU A 656 39.87 -10.20 -19.48
CA LEU A 656 38.74 -10.42 -20.38
C LEU A 656 39.21 -10.11 -21.80
N SER A 657 39.06 -11.06 -22.72
CA SER A 657 39.35 -10.73 -24.12
C SER A 657 38.51 -9.50 -24.45
N ASN A 658 39.02 -8.58 -25.28
CA ASN A 658 38.25 -7.40 -25.68
C ASN A 658 36.82 -7.76 -26.12
N ASP A 659 36.59 -8.99 -26.62
CA ASP A 659 35.28 -9.52 -26.99
C ASP A 659 34.36 -9.93 -25.81
N GLN A 660 34.90 -10.37 -24.66
CA GLN A 660 34.11 -10.70 -23.46
C GLN A 660 33.86 -9.46 -22.59
N GLU A 661 34.83 -8.54 -22.54
CA GLU A 661 34.63 -7.21 -21.95
C GLU A 661 33.64 -6.40 -22.80
N ALA A 662 33.70 -6.53 -24.14
CA ALA A 662 32.67 -6.00 -25.02
C ALA A 662 31.34 -6.75 -24.94
N ALA A 663 31.29 -8.01 -24.48
CA ALA A 663 30.04 -8.75 -24.27
C ALA A 663 29.37 -8.36 -22.95
N ALA A 664 30.13 -8.20 -21.87
CA ALA A 664 29.64 -7.70 -20.59
C ALA A 664 29.28 -6.20 -20.67
N ASN A 665 30.11 -5.39 -21.36
CA ASN A 665 29.76 -4.01 -21.67
C ASN A 665 28.61 -3.94 -22.68
N LYS A 666 28.42 -4.93 -23.57
CA LYS A 666 27.20 -5.04 -24.39
C LYS A 666 25.99 -5.39 -23.57
N GLU A 667 26.06 -6.28 -22.57
CA GLU A 667 24.93 -6.62 -21.68
C GLU A 667 24.55 -5.42 -20.80
N VAL A 668 25.53 -4.69 -20.27
CA VAL A 668 25.30 -3.44 -19.53
C VAL A 668 24.80 -2.32 -20.45
N GLN A 669 25.34 -2.18 -21.67
CA GLN A 669 24.82 -1.23 -22.68
C GLN A 669 23.44 -1.64 -23.22
N THR A 670 23.10 -2.94 -23.31
CA THR A 670 21.75 -3.38 -23.74
C THR A 670 20.71 -3.18 -22.65
N GLU A 671 21.09 -3.21 -21.36
CA GLU A 671 20.20 -2.80 -20.27
C GLU A 671 19.95 -1.27 -20.27
N GLU A 672 20.98 -0.45 -20.52
CA GLU A 672 20.81 1.02 -20.68
C GLU A 672 20.06 1.40 -21.97
N ASP A 673 20.29 0.70 -23.08
CA ASP A 673 19.61 0.95 -24.37
C ASP A 673 18.10 0.59 -24.33
N ASN A 674 17.66 -0.30 -23.44
CA ASN A 674 16.27 -0.78 -23.40
C ASN A 674 15.25 0.25 -22.86
N TRP A 675 15.70 1.31 -22.19
CA TRP A 675 14.80 2.31 -21.59
C TRP A 675 14.80 3.66 -22.33
N LYS A 676 15.41 3.74 -23.51
CA LYS A 676 15.44 4.95 -24.32
C LYS A 676 14.05 5.33 -24.83
N LEU A 677 13.67 6.61 -24.67
CA LEU A 677 12.41 7.12 -25.23
C LEU A 677 12.47 7.09 -26.76
N LEU A 678 11.37 6.67 -27.38
CA LEU A 678 11.21 6.70 -28.84
C LEU A 678 11.04 8.13 -29.34
N TYR A 679 10.27 8.94 -28.61
CA TYR A 679 10.13 10.38 -28.84
C TYR A 679 10.15 11.10 -27.50
N ARG A 680 11.03 12.09 -27.41
CA ARG A 680 11.20 12.97 -26.25
C ARG A 680 10.09 14.02 -26.16
N VAL A 681 10.11 14.81 -25.09
CA VAL A 681 9.06 15.80 -24.78
C VAL A 681 9.03 16.93 -25.81
N SER A 682 10.20 17.36 -26.30
CA SER A 682 10.30 18.41 -27.34
C SER A 682 10.26 17.87 -28.77
N ASP A 683 10.43 16.57 -28.98
CA ASP A 683 10.45 15.96 -30.30
C ASP A 683 9.14 16.16 -31.04
N THR A 684 9.23 16.30 -32.36
CA THR A 684 8.06 16.37 -33.26
C THR A 684 8.08 15.15 -34.19
N PRO A 685 7.28 14.11 -33.92
CA PRO A 685 7.12 12.99 -34.84
C PRO A 685 6.61 13.46 -36.20
N SER A 686 6.73 12.61 -37.23
CA SER A 686 6.09 12.87 -38.53
C SER A 686 4.57 13.05 -38.35
N ILE A 687 3.92 13.80 -39.23
CA ILE A 687 2.47 14.12 -39.10
C ILE A 687 1.63 12.84 -38.94
N LEU A 688 1.90 11.82 -39.76
CA LEU A 688 1.18 10.55 -39.68
C LEU A 688 1.41 9.85 -38.34
N MET A 689 2.66 9.75 -37.87
CA MET A 689 2.95 9.13 -36.58
C MET A 689 2.35 9.92 -35.41
N THR A 690 2.38 11.26 -35.50
CA THR A 690 1.74 12.13 -34.51
C THR A 690 0.24 11.87 -34.43
N ILE A 691 -0.44 11.78 -35.57
CA ILE A 691 -1.87 11.46 -35.64
C ILE A 691 -2.15 10.07 -35.06
N LEU A 692 -1.30 9.07 -35.36
CA LEU A 692 -1.48 7.70 -34.87
C LEU A 692 -1.26 7.59 -33.35
N PHE A 693 -0.22 8.20 -32.80
CA PHE A 693 0.02 8.21 -31.34
C PHE A 693 -1.03 9.05 -30.61
N ALA A 694 -1.49 10.13 -31.22
CA ALA A 694 -2.58 10.91 -30.69
C ALA A 694 -3.87 10.07 -30.65
N PHE A 695 -4.13 9.30 -31.71
CA PHE A 695 -5.31 8.46 -31.81
C PHE A 695 -5.27 7.32 -30.79
N GLN A 696 -4.11 6.73 -30.60
CA GLN A 696 -3.86 5.75 -29.56
C GLN A 696 -4.18 6.29 -28.16
N GLN A 697 -3.57 7.41 -27.77
CA GLN A 697 -3.81 7.99 -26.45
C GLN A 697 -5.28 8.45 -26.29
N THR A 698 -5.92 8.92 -27.37
CA THR A 698 -7.33 9.33 -27.40
C THR A 698 -8.21 8.15 -27.00
N LEU A 699 -7.98 7.00 -27.62
CA LEU A 699 -8.74 5.78 -27.36
C LEU A 699 -8.48 5.17 -25.97
N MET A 700 -7.34 5.44 -25.36
CA MET A 700 -7.04 4.99 -23.99
C MET A 700 -7.61 5.89 -22.90
N GLY A 701 -7.78 7.19 -23.17
CA GLY A 701 -8.44 8.12 -22.25
C GLY A 701 -9.97 8.00 -22.24
N LEU A 702 -10.58 7.58 -23.36
CA LEU A 702 -12.04 7.53 -23.53
C LEU A 702 -12.78 6.60 -22.55
N PRO A 703 -12.32 5.38 -22.22
CA PRO A 703 -13.06 4.48 -21.32
C PRO A 703 -13.41 5.12 -19.99
N PHE A 704 -12.46 5.86 -19.39
CA PHE A 704 -12.73 6.52 -18.11
C PHE A 704 -13.68 7.72 -18.25
N CYS A 705 -13.63 8.45 -19.36
CA CYS A 705 -14.63 9.49 -19.68
C CYS A 705 -16.05 8.91 -19.86
N VAL A 706 -16.16 7.72 -20.46
CA VAL A 706 -17.44 7.00 -20.58
C VAL A 706 -17.95 6.60 -19.21
N MET A 707 -17.09 6.00 -18.39
CA MET A 707 -17.44 5.60 -17.04
C MET A 707 -17.84 6.79 -16.17
N SER A 708 -17.10 7.89 -16.20
CA SER A 708 -17.42 9.09 -15.41
C SER A 708 -18.77 9.68 -15.83
N ALA A 709 -19.05 9.78 -17.13
CA ALA A 709 -20.33 10.27 -17.62
C ALA A 709 -21.51 9.39 -17.15
N ILE A 710 -21.33 8.05 -17.17
CA ILE A 710 -22.33 7.11 -16.65
C ILE A 710 -22.52 7.28 -15.14
N ILE A 711 -21.44 7.41 -14.36
CA ILE A 711 -21.52 7.54 -12.90
C ILE A 711 -22.16 8.86 -12.49
N VAL A 712 -21.83 9.97 -13.16
CA VAL A 712 -22.48 11.25 -12.86
C VAL A 712 -23.97 11.17 -13.23
N ALA A 713 -24.32 10.54 -14.35
CA ALA A 713 -25.72 10.28 -14.70
C ALA A 713 -26.43 9.45 -13.62
N GLN A 714 -25.78 8.42 -13.07
CA GLN A 714 -26.31 7.62 -11.96
C GLN A 714 -26.51 8.45 -10.68
N ALA A 715 -25.55 9.30 -10.33
CA ALA A 715 -25.62 10.16 -9.13
C ALA A 715 -26.80 11.16 -9.18
N VAL A 716 -27.26 11.54 -10.37
CA VAL A 716 -28.45 12.39 -10.57
C VAL A 716 -29.73 11.59 -10.86
N CYS A 717 -29.70 10.27 -10.76
CA CYS A 717 -30.82 9.35 -11.06
C CYS A 717 -31.22 9.25 -12.54
N GLY A 718 -30.27 9.49 -13.44
CA GLY A 718 -30.44 9.35 -14.90
C GLY A 718 -29.80 8.08 -15.48
N ASP A 719 -29.77 6.96 -14.74
CA ASP A 719 -29.15 5.71 -15.26
C ASP A 719 -29.88 5.16 -16.50
N ASP A 720 -31.18 5.38 -16.64
CA ASP A 720 -31.94 4.90 -17.80
C ASP A 720 -31.99 5.92 -18.97
N ASP A 721 -31.38 7.09 -18.79
CA ASP A 721 -31.41 8.20 -19.77
C ASP A 721 -30.15 8.20 -20.65
N ASN A 722 -30.16 7.39 -21.71
CA ASN A 722 -29.03 7.26 -22.64
C ASN A 722 -28.72 8.57 -23.39
N ASP A 723 -29.72 9.43 -23.62
CA ASP A 723 -29.53 10.74 -24.25
C ASP A 723 -28.76 11.68 -23.32
N LEU A 724 -29.09 11.69 -22.02
CA LEU A 724 -28.33 12.40 -21.00
C LEU A 724 -26.89 11.87 -20.94
N LYS A 725 -26.69 10.54 -20.84
CA LYS A 725 -25.36 9.92 -20.82
C LYS A 725 -24.51 10.33 -22.03
N THR A 726 -25.11 10.34 -23.22
CA THR A 726 -24.43 10.74 -24.46
C THR A 726 -24.03 12.22 -24.45
N ARG A 727 -24.91 13.11 -23.99
CA ARG A 727 -24.60 14.55 -23.86
C ARG A 727 -23.55 14.82 -22.78
N MET A 728 -23.59 14.11 -21.66
CA MET A 728 -22.61 14.21 -20.59
C MET A 728 -21.24 13.70 -21.05
N LEU A 729 -21.20 12.59 -21.80
CA LEU A 729 -19.98 12.08 -22.41
C LEU A 729 -19.38 13.09 -23.39
N SER A 730 -20.18 13.63 -24.33
CA SER A 730 -19.73 14.66 -25.26
C SER A 730 -19.15 15.87 -24.53
N THR A 731 -19.83 16.35 -23.49
CA THR A 731 -19.36 17.48 -22.67
C THR A 731 -18.05 17.16 -21.94
N THR A 732 -17.96 15.97 -21.33
CA THR A 732 -16.77 15.49 -20.62
C THR A 732 -15.55 15.41 -21.53
N VAL A 733 -15.71 14.77 -22.69
CA VAL A 733 -14.65 14.62 -23.69
C VAL A 733 -14.21 15.98 -24.23
N PHE A 734 -15.16 16.87 -24.52
CA PHE A 734 -14.87 18.22 -25.01
C PHE A 734 -14.03 19.04 -24.04
N LEU A 735 -14.40 19.04 -22.76
CA LEU A 735 -13.68 19.79 -21.73
C LEU A 735 -12.32 19.18 -21.41
N SER A 736 -12.24 17.85 -21.36
CA SER A 736 -10.98 17.10 -21.21
C SER A 736 -10.01 17.44 -22.35
N ALA A 737 -10.52 17.56 -23.57
CA ALA A 737 -9.74 17.93 -24.74
C ALA A 737 -9.17 19.35 -24.65
N ILE A 738 -10.02 20.35 -24.37
CA ILE A 738 -9.58 21.74 -24.23
C ILE A 738 -8.57 21.87 -23.09
N THR A 739 -8.84 21.22 -21.94
CA THR A 739 -7.93 21.23 -20.79
C THR A 739 -6.59 20.60 -21.16
N THR A 740 -6.60 19.45 -21.85
CA THR A 740 -5.36 18.79 -22.30
C THR A 740 -4.55 19.68 -23.23
N PHE A 741 -5.20 20.35 -24.19
CA PHE A 741 -4.53 21.28 -25.09
C PHE A 741 -3.88 22.44 -24.35
N LEU A 742 -4.62 23.07 -23.43
CA LEU A 742 -4.12 24.18 -22.62
C LEU A 742 -3.00 23.74 -21.67
N GLN A 743 -3.11 22.55 -21.09
CA GLN A 743 -2.12 22.02 -20.14
C GLN A 743 -0.79 21.69 -20.82
N ALA A 744 -0.84 21.03 -21.98
CA ALA A 744 0.34 20.71 -22.77
C ALA A 744 1.01 21.95 -23.41
N THR A 745 0.22 23.00 -23.67
CA THR A 745 0.71 24.22 -24.35
C THR A 745 1.16 25.30 -23.38
N PHE A 746 0.30 25.64 -22.41
CA PHE A 746 0.47 26.75 -21.48
C PHE A 746 0.62 26.33 -20.04
N GLY A 747 0.01 25.22 -19.59
CA GLY A 747 0.06 24.73 -18.21
C GLY A 747 1.45 24.25 -17.79
N VAL A 748 1.53 23.04 -17.24
CA VAL A 748 2.83 22.45 -16.86
C VAL A 748 3.71 22.14 -18.07
N ARG A 749 3.16 22.02 -19.28
CA ARG A 749 3.90 21.67 -20.52
C ARG A 749 4.59 20.30 -20.49
N LEU A 750 4.03 19.34 -19.76
CA LEU A 750 4.33 17.92 -19.88
C LEU A 750 3.28 17.24 -20.78
N PRO A 751 3.57 16.06 -21.34
CA PRO A 751 2.62 15.27 -22.15
C PRO A 751 1.54 14.61 -21.26
N VAL A 752 0.88 15.41 -20.42
CA VAL A 752 -0.15 14.96 -19.48
C VAL A 752 -1.53 15.09 -20.11
N TYR A 753 -2.26 13.98 -20.18
CA TYR A 753 -3.68 13.98 -20.49
C TYR A 753 -4.48 14.55 -19.31
N GLN A 754 -5.49 15.36 -19.61
CA GLN A 754 -6.40 15.93 -18.64
C GLN A 754 -7.78 15.32 -18.85
N GLY A 755 -8.40 14.83 -17.78
CA GLY A 755 -9.65 14.09 -17.83
C GLY A 755 -10.45 14.20 -16.54
N PRO A 756 -11.55 13.43 -16.42
CA PRO A 756 -12.19 13.22 -15.13
C PRO A 756 -11.19 12.63 -14.14
N THR A 757 -11.43 12.84 -12.84
CA THR A 757 -10.67 12.20 -11.75
C THR A 757 -11.60 11.42 -10.82
N VAL A 758 -11.08 10.33 -10.27
CA VAL A 758 -11.74 9.54 -9.24
C VAL A 758 -11.99 10.37 -7.97
N ALA A 759 -11.15 11.35 -7.67
CA ALA A 759 -11.28 12.21 -6.49
C ALA A 759 -12.64 12.95 -6.45
N TYR A 760 -13.22 13.28 -7.60
CA TYR A 760 -14.56 13.89 -7.71
C TYR A 760 -15.68 12.87 -7.86
N ILE A 761 -15.37 11.65 -8.32
CA ILE A 761 -16.38 10.59 -8.49
C ILE A 761 -16.74 9.97 -7.14
N LEU A 762 -15.77 9.72 -6.26
CA LEU A 762 -16.01 9.07 -4.97
C LEU A 762 -17.02 9.83 -4.09
N PRO A 763 -16.93 11.16 -3.92
CA PRO A 763 -17.92 11.90 -3.15
C PRO A 763 -19.31 11.86 -3.77
N LEU A 764 -19.44 11.74 -5.10
CA LEU A 764 -20.74 11.60 -5.76
C LEU A 764 -21.43 10.27 -5.43
N LEU A 765 -20.65 9.20 -5.29
CA LEU A 765 -21.17 7.90 -4.89
C LEU A 765 -21.63 7.91 -3.44
N VAL A 766 -20.80 8.47 -2.55
CA VAL A 766 -21.18 8.65 -1.14
C VAL A 766 -22.44 9.50 -1.01
N LEU A 767 -22.53 10.57 -1.81
CA LEU A 767 -23.73 11.40 -1.87
C LEU A 767 -24.95 10.58 -2.30
N SER A 768 -24.83 9.71 -3.31
CA SER A 768 -25.96 8.89 -3.78
C SER A 768 -26.50 7.89 -2.73
N ASP A 769 -25.69 7.54 -1.72
CA ASP A 769 -26.10 6.70 -0.60
C ASP A 769 -26.83 7.47 0.51
N LEU A 770 -26.72 8.80 0.54
CA LEU A 770 -27.42 9.62 1.53
C LEU A 770 -28.94 9.59 1.30
N PRO A 771 -29.76 9.56 2.37
CA PRO A 771 -31.22 9.43 2.25
C PRO A 771 -31.88 10.47 1.33
N GLU A 772 -31.39 11.70 1.33
CA GLU A 772 -31.92 12.80 0.49
C GLU A 772 -31.59 12.65 -1.00
N TRP A 773 -30.46 12.01 -1.29
CA TRP A 773 -29.90 11.82 -2.62
C TRP A 773 -30.15 10.42 -3.18
N LYS A 774 -30.69 9.52 -2.38
CA LYS A 774 -31.14 8.21 -2.84
C LYS A 774 -32.20 8.37 -3.93
N CYS A 775 -32.01 7.68 -5.04
CA CYS A 775 -32.96 7.75 -6.14
C CYS A 775 -34.30 7.13 -5.72
N PRO A 776 -35.44 7.84 -5.90
CA PRO A 776 -36.73 7.29 -5.56
C PRO A 776 -37.00 6.06 -6.43
N THR A 777 -37.35 4.95 -5.81
CA THR A 777 -37.80 3.76 -6.52
C THR A 777 -39.10 4.09 -7.24
N VAL A 778 -39.12 3.95 -8.56
CA VAL A 778 -40.36 4.04 -9.36
C VAL A 778 -41.24 2.86 -8.98
N GLY A 779 -42.03 3.03 -7.92
CA GLY A 779 -42.96 2.03 -7.40
C GLY A 779 -44.40 2.40 -7.75
N TYR A 780 -45.15 1.44 -8.27
CA TYR A 780 -46.60 1.57 -8.45
C TYR A 780 -47.26 1.60 -7.06
N LYS A 781 -47.84 2.74 -6.66
CA LYS A 781 -48.69 2.80 -5.46
C LYS A 781 -50.07 2.23 -5.83
N VAL A 782 -50.32 0.97 -5.48
CA VAL A 782 -51.68 0.40 -5.58
C VAL A 782 -52.49 0.91 -4.39
N ILE A 783 -53.42 1.84 -4.64
CA ILE A 783 -54.40 2.27 -3.63
C ILE A 783 -55.57 1.29 -3.71
N VAL A 784 -55.73 0.45 -2.68
CA VAL A 784 -56.92 -0.41 -2.53
C VAL A 784 -57.89 0.31 -1.61
N ASN A 785 -58.94 0.91 -2.14
CA ASN A 785 -60.08 1.39 -1.34
C ASN A 785 -61.03 0.22 -1.07
N ALA A 786 -61.26 -0.10 0.20
CA ALA A 786 -61.96 -1.32 0.64
C ALA A 786 -63.50 -1.33 0.46
N THR A 787 -64.10 -0.40 -0.30
CA THR A 787 -65.58 -0.32 -0.38
C THR A 787 -66.16 -0.05 -1.77
N SER A 788 -65.35 -0.05 -2.82
CA SER A 788 -65.83 -0.02 -4.21
C SER A 788 -64.78 -0.67 -5.10
N GLY A 789 -65.22 -1.46 -6.08
CA GLY A 789 -64.40 -2.37 -6.88
C GLY A 789 -63.11 -1.78 -7.47
N LEU A 790 -62.22 -2.68 -7.89
CA LEU A 790 -60.92 -2.45 -8.53
C LEU A 790 -60.98 -1.35 -9.61
N ASN A 791 -60.78 -0.10 -9.23
CA ASN A 791 -60.44 0.97 -10.14
C ASN A 791 -58.92 1.03 -10.22
N PHE A 792 -58.37 0.52 -11.32
CA PHE A 792 -56.96 0.68 -11.68
C PHE A 792 -56.72 2.13 -12.11
N THR A 793 -56.45 3.04 -11.17
CA THR A 793 -55.78 4.30 -11.53
C THR A 793 -54.30 4.05 -11.54
N THR A 794 -53.77 3.67 -12.70
CA THR A 794 -52.35 3.91 -13.00
C THR A 794 -52.17 5.41 -13.08
N ASN A 795 -51.77 6.04 -11.98
CA ASN A 795 -51.04 7.30 -12.12
C ASN A 795 -49.70 6.89 -12.75
N GLU A 796 -49.61 6.97 -14.07
CA GLU A 796 -48.35 7.23 -14.73
C GLU A 796 -47.77 8.45 -14.02
N LEU A 797 -46.76 8.25 -13.18
CA LEU A 797 -45.85 9.33 -12.87
C LEU A 797 -45.18 9.65 -14.20
N ASP A 798 -45.67 10.71 -14.85
CA ASP A 798 -45.15 11.25 -16.10
C ASP A 798 -43.62 11.18 -16.09
N VAL A 799 -43.05 10.39 -17.01
CA VAL A 799 -41.60 10.31 -17.26
C VAL A 799 -41.04 11.71 -17.56
N VAL A 800 -41.88 12.62 -18.06
CA VAL A 800 -41.58 14.04 -18.30
C VAL A 800 -41.36 14.82 -17.00
N GLY A 801 -42.12 14.49 -15.94
CA GLY A 801 -41.95 15.11 -14.62
C GLY A 801 -40.68 14.66 -13.91
N TYR A 802 -40.27 13.39 -14.02
CA TYR A 802 -39.12 12.84 -13.30
C TYR A 802 -37.80 13.54 -13.67
N ARG A 803 -37.58 13.76 -14.97
CA ARG A 803 -36.38 14.44 -15.47
C ARG A 803 -36.28 15.88 -14.95
N ASP A 804 -37.37 16.62 -14.99
CA ASP A 804 -37.38 18.04 -14.59
C ASP A 804 -37.45 18.25 -13.07
N THR A 805 -38.01 17.30 -12.31
CA THR A 805 -38.17 17.40 -10.85
C THR A 805 -37.00 16.84 -10.05
N ILE A 806 -36.30 15.82 -10.57
CA ILE A 806 -35.24 15.12 -9.83
C ILE A 806 -33.88 15.28 -10.52
N ILE A 807 -33.79 14.89 -11.80
CA ILE A 807 -32.50 14.82 -12.53
C ILE A 807 -31.91 16.22 -12.72
N MET A 808 -32.67 17.13 -13.33
CA MET A 808 -32.19 18.47 -13.69
C MET A 808 -31.81 19.33 -12.47
N PRO A 809 -32.60 19.39 -11.37
CA PRO A 809 -32.22 20.16 -10.19
C PRO A 809 -30.93 19.66 -9.53
N ARG A 810 -30.73 18.33 -9.44
CA ARG A 810 -29.51 17.74 -8.90
C ARG A 810 -28.29 18.05 -9.76
N LEU A 811 -28.44 17.94 -11.09
CA LEU A 811 -27.37 18.29 -12.04
C LEU A 811 -27.01 19.79 -11.95
N ARG A 812 -28.01 20.68 -11.88
CA ARG A 812 -27.82 22.12 -11.70
C ARG A 812 -27.13 22.48 -10.39
N ALA A 813 -27.43 21.75 -9.30
CA ALA A 813 -26.73 21.91 -8.03
C ALA A 813 -25.26 21.53 -8.16
N MET A 814 -24.95 20.39 -8.78
CA MET A 814 -23.56 19.99 -9.07
C MET A 814 -22.83 21.04 -9.92
N GLN A 815 -23.49 21.62 -10.92
CA GLN A 815 -22.93 22.67 -11.76
C GLN A 815 -22.45 23.88 -10.95
N GLY A 816 -23.31 24.47 -10.11
CA GLY A 816 -22.92 25.66 -9.34
C GLY A 816 -21.87 25.38 -8.28
N CYS A 817 -21.97 24.23 -7.61
CA CYS A 817 -20.96 23.78 -6.66
C CYS A 817 -19.59 23.61 -7.33
N LEU A 818 -19.55 23.04 -8.54
CA LEU A 818 -18.31 22.83 -9.29
C LEU A 818 -17.71 24.15 -9.80
N ILE A 819 -18.52 25.14 -10.19
CA ILE A 819 -18.03 26.46 -10.58
C ILE A 819 -17.23 27.08 -9.42
N ILE A 820 -17.79 27.05 -8.20
CA ILE A 820 -17.14 27.64 -7.02
C ILE A 820 -15.90 26.82 -6.62
N ALA A 821 -16.01 25.49 -6.59
CA ALA A 821 -14.87 24.62 -6.29
C ALA A 821 -13.72 24.76 -7.30
N GLY A 822 -14.03 24.92 -8.59
CA GLY A 822 -13.06 25.21 -9.65
C GLY A 822 -12.42 26.60 -9.50
N ALA A 823 -13.18 27.61 -9.06
CA ALA A 823 -12.62 28.92 -8.74
C ALA A 823 -11.61 28.84 -7.57
N VAL A 824 -11.93 28.06 -6.52
CA VAL A 824 -10.99 27.76 -5.42
C VAL A 824 -9.74 27.05 -5.96
N HIS A 825 -9.91 26.05 -6.82
CA HIS A 825 -8.81 25.33 -7.46
C HIS A 825 -7.88 26.28 -8.25
N MET A 826 -8.45 27.19 -9.04
CA MET A 826 -7.70 28.18 -9.81
C MET A 826 -6.93 29.13 -8.90
N LEU A 827 -7.54 29.59 -7.80
CA LEU A 827 -6.91 30.47 -6.82
C LEU A 827 -5.72 29.81 -6.11
N ILE A 828 -5.77 28.50 -5.84
CA ILE A 828 -4.64 27.75 -5.27
C ILE A 828 -3.41 27.84 -6.18
N GLY A 829 -3.60 27.68 -7.50
CA GLY A 829 -2.52 27.83 -8.49
C GLY A 829 -2.03 29.29 -8.60
N LEU A 830 -2.94 30.27 -8.65
CA LEU A 830 -2.61 31.69 -8.78
C LEU A 830 -1.85 32.26 -7.58
N THR A 831 -2.17 31.82 -6.37
CA THR A 831 -1.57 32.31 -5.12
C THR A 831 -0.19 31.70 -4.84
N GLY A 832 0.19 30.65 -5.57
CA GLY A 832 1.44 29.94 -5.34
C GLY A 832 1.42 29.05 -4.09
N PHE A 833 0.22 28.75 -3.57
CA PHE A 833 0.05 27.90 -2.38
C PHE A 833 0.69 26.53 -2.55
N VAL A 834 0.77 26.00 -3.78
CA VAL A 834 1.47 24.75 -4.11
C VAL A 834 2.93 24.77 -3.63
N GLY A 835 3.62 25.91 -3.72
CA GLY A 835 5.00 26.03 -3.23
C GLY A 835 5.13 26.00 -1.71
N VAL A 836 4.06 26.29 -0.97
CA VAL A 836 3.98 26.03 0.48
C VAL A 836 3.69 24.56 0.72
N LEU A 837 2.73 24.00 -0.03
CA LEU A 837 2.31 22.60 0.08
C LEU A 837 3.47 21.63 -0.13
N LEU A 838 4.30 21.84 -1.16
CA LEU A 838 5.46 20.99 -1.49
C LEU A 838 6.55 20.96 -0.42
N LYS A 839 6.61 21.96 0.47
CA LYS A 839 7.56 21.94 1.60
C LYS A 839 7.12 21.00 2.72
N VAL A 840 5.84 20.67 2.75
CA VAL A 840 5.16 20.03 3.89
C VAL A 840 4.60 18.66 3.48
N VAL A 841 4.25 18.49 2.20
CA VAL A 841 3.75 17.23 1.62
C VAL A 841 4.91 16.47 0.98
N GLY A 842 5.27 15.34 1.58
CA GLY A 842 6.24 14.40 1.02
C GLY A 842 5.61 13.08 0.55
N PRO A 843 6.43 12.13 0.04
CA PRO A 843 6.00 10.79 -0.35
C PRO A 843 5.16 10.07 0.73
N LEU A 844 5.52 10.26 2.00
CA LEU A 844 4.85 9.64 3.16
C LEU A 844 3.41 10.11 3.37
N THR A 845 3.04 11.27 2.82
CA THR A 845 1.66 11.77 2.80
C THR A 845 0.93 11.36 1.51
N VAL A 846 1.63 11.42 0.38
CA VAL A 846 1.05 11.16 -0.95
C VAL A 846 0.68 9.69 -1.12
N VAL A 847 1.54 8.75 -0.68
CA VAL A 847 1.29 7.32 -0.88
C VAL A 847 0.03 6.84 -0.15
N PRO A 848 -0.17 7.07 1.16
CA PRO A 848 -1.41 6.71 1.83
C PRO A 848 -2.65 7.30 1.15
N MET A 849 -2.60 8.58 0.78
CA MET A 849 -3.70 9.26 0.12
C MET A 849 -4.09 8.59 -1.21
N LEU A 850 -3.12 8.39 -2.11
CA LEU A 850 -3.39 7.84 -3.44
C LEU A 850 -3.70 6.34 -3.41
N LEU A 851 -3.07 5.58 -2.50
CA LEU A 851 -3.37 4.17 -2.31
C LEU A 851 -4.83 3.98 -1.87
N LEU A 852 -5.31 4.83 -0.95
CA LEU A 852 -6.71 4.82 -0.50
C LEU A 852 -7.71 5.28 -1.57
N ILE A 853 -7.31 6.14 -2.52
CA ILE A 853 -8.12 6.44 -3.72
C ILE A 853 -8.30 5.16 -4.53
N GLY A 854 -7.21 4.43 -4.81
CA GLY A 854 -7.28 3.21 -5.61
C GLY A 854 -8.04 2.08 -4.92
N ILE A 855 -7.90 1.92 -3.60
CA ILE A 855 -8.63 0.92 -2.80
C ILE A 855 -10.15 1.16 -2.86
N GLN A 856 -10.61 2.41 -2.73
CA GLN A 856 -12.04 2.75 -2.77
C GLN A 856 -12.70 2.59 -4.15
N PHE A 857 -11.90 2.56 -5.20
CA PHE A 857 -12.42 2.51 -6.55
C PHE A 857 -12.94 1.11 -6.93
N ASP A 858 -12.69 0.10 -6.08
CA ASP A 858 -13.16 -1.27 -6.24
C ASP A 858 -14.68 -1.37 -6.42
N GLY A 859 -15.48 -0.63 -5.62
CA GLY A 859 -16.94 -0.63 -5.70
C GLY A 859 -17.46 -0.10 -7.04
N VAL A 860 -16.79 0.92 -7.59
CA VAL A 860 -17.08 1.45 -8.92
C VAL A 860 -16.77 0.40 -9.97
N MET A 861 -15.55 -0.15 -9.94
CA MET A 861 -15.13 -1.17 -10.90
C MET A 861 -16.04 -2.40 -10.87
N ASN A 862 -16.43 -2.84 -9.68
CA ASN A 862 -17.36 -3.93 -9.49
C ASN A 862 -18.72 -3.62 -10.10
N THR A 863 -19.22 -2.38 -10.05
CA THR A 863 -20.49 -2.00 -10.70
C THR A 863 -20.47 -2.22 -12.22
N PHE A 864 -19.31 -2.03 -12.87
CA PHE A 864 -19.14 -2.30 -14.30
C PHE A 864 -18.85 -3.78 -14.60
N CYS A 865 -18.21 -4.51 -13.67
CA CYS A 865 -17.91 -5.94 -13.86
C CYS A 865 -19.08 -6.87 -13.50
N ASP A 866 -19.95 -6.45 -12.57
CA ASP A 866 -21.08 -7.21 -12.00
C ASP A 866 -22.02 -7.82 -13.05
N PRO A 867 -22.34 -7.15 -14.19
CA PRO A 867 -23.22 -7.75 -15.19
C PRO A 867 -22.68 -9.06 -15.78
N ASN A 868 -21.36 -9.21 -15.93
CA ASN A 868 -20.73 -10.47 -16.35
C ASN A 868 -19.21 -10.47 -16.11
N TRP A 869 -18.77 -11.07 -15.00
CA TRP A 869 -17.34 -11.16 -14.66
C TRP A 869 -16.49 -11.96 -15.65
N GLY A 870 -17.07 -12.95 -16.35
CA GLY A 870 -16.33 -13.74 -17.34
C GLY A 870 -15.82 -12.87 -18.48
N ILE A 871 -16.66 -11.95 -18.98
CA ILE A 871 -16.30 -11.02 -20.04
C ILE A 871 -15.32 -9.95 -19.53
N SER A 872 -15.52 -9.45 -18.30
CA SER A 872 -14.57 -8.52 -17.68
C SER A 872 -13.19 -9.12 -17.50
N ALA A 873 -13.11 -10.34 -16.96
CA ALA A 873 -11.86 -11.07 -16.79
C ALA A 873 -11.21 -11.39 -18.15
N GLY A 874 -11.99 -11.80 -19.16
CA GLY A 874 -11.51 -12.01 -20.52
C GLY A 874 -10.93 -10.74 -21.15
N THR A 875 -11.63 -9.60 -21.00
CA THR A 875 -11.17 -8.30 -21.50
C THR A 875 -9.89 -7.85 -20.78
N CYS A 876 -9.82 -8.00 -19.46
CA CYS A 876 -8.62 -7.71 -18.68
C CYS A 876 -7.44 -8.61 -19.09
N LEU A 877 -7.67 -9.91 -19.27
CA LEU A 877 -6.66 -10.88 -19.68
C LEU A 877 -6.11 -10.55 -21.07
N VAL A 878 -6.97 -10.23 -22.03
CA VAL A 878 -6.54 -9.79 -23.37
C VAL A 878 -5.71 -8.51 -23.26
N SER A 879 -6.14 -7.55 -22.44
CA SER A 879 -5.38 -6.31 -22.20
C SER A 879 -3.99 -6.61 -21.63
N LEU A 880 -3.89 -7.48 -20.63
CA LEU A 880 -2.64 -7.92 -20.00
C LEU A 880 -1.73 -8.65 -21.00
N ILE A 881 -2.27 -9.55 -21.82
CA ILE A 881 -1.50 -10.28 -22.82
C ILE A 881 -0.88 -9.29 -23.82
N LEU A 882 -1.70 -8.38 -24.34
CA LEU A 882 -1.26 -7.42 -25.36
C LEU A 882 -0.28 -6.37 -24.79
N ALA A 883 -0.53 -5.87 -23.58
CA ALA A 883 0.28 -4.82 -22.95
C ALA A 883 1.59 -5.35 -22.35
N VAL A 884 1.54 -6.52 -21.70
CA VAL A 884 2.61 -6.99 -20.82
C VAL A 884 3.30 -8.26 -21.36
N TYR A 885 2.56 -9.27 -21.82
CA TYR A 885 3.18 -10.53 -22.28
C TYR A 885 3.82 -10.44 -23.66
N LEU A 886 3.21 -9.67 -24.55
CA LEU A 886 3.76 -9.38 -25.88
C LEU A 886 4.77 -8.22 -25.85
N ASN A 887 5.31 -7.91 -24.67
CA ASN A 887 6.42 -6.97 -24.54
C ASN A 887 7.64 -7.45 -25.36
N GLY A 888 8.21 -6.57 -26.17
CA GLY A 888 9.30 -6.87 -27.11
C GLY A 888 8.91 -7.52 -28.44
N TRP A 889 7.64 -7.91 -28.67
CA TRP A 889 7.17 -8.31 -30.00
C TRP A 889 6.84 -7.06 -30.81
N ASN A 890 7.34 -6.92 -32.03
CA ASN A 890 7.03 -5.78 -32.90
C ASN A 890 6.23 -6.26 -34.11
N MET A 891 4.98 -5.82 -34.22
CA MET A 891 4.08 -6.18 -35.31
C MET A 891 4.56 -5.55 -36.64
N PRO A 892 4.56 -6.30 -37.76
CA PRO A 892 4.87 -5.73 -39.07
C PRO A 892 3.71 -4.84 -39.55
N ILE A 893 3.96 -3.54 -39.69
CA ILE A 893 3.00 -2.56 -40.21
C ILE A 893 3.39 -2.20 -41.65
N PRO A 894 2.45 -2.27 -42.61
CA PRO A 894 2.70 -1.79 -43.97
C PRO A 894 2.77 -0.25 -43.98
N VAL A 895 3.87 0.29 -44.52
CA VAL A 895 4.09 1.74 -44.66
C VAL A 895 4.47 2.06 -46.10
N ILE A 896 3.88 3.14 -46.62
CA ILE A 896 4.20 3.69 -47.94
C ILE A 896 5.09 4.92 -47.72
N THR A 897 6.34 4.86 -48.19
CA THR A 897 7.24 6.04 -48.20
C THR A 897 7.53 6.47 -49.63
N LYS A 898 7.66 7.79 -49.84
CA LYS A 898 8.02 8.37 -51.14
C LYS A 898 9.34 7.82 -51.71
N SER A 899 10.26 7.35 -50.85
CA SER A 899 11.58 6.84 -51.26
C SER A 899 11.63 5.32 -51.50
N ARG A 900 10.84 4.52 -50.76
CA ARG A 900 10.90 3.04 -50.80
C ARG A 900 9.60 2.36 -51.27
N GLY A 901 8.54 3.12 -51.56
CA GLY A 901 7.24 2.54 -51.88
C GLY A 901 6.62 1.80 -50.69
N PHE A 902 5.87 0.72 -50.97
CA PHE A 902 5.24 -0.14 -49.97
C PHE A 902 6.25 -1.09 -49.32
N HIS A 903 6.46 -0.97 -48.01
CA HIS A 903 7.35 -1.83 -47.25
C HIS A 903 6.82 -2.05 -45.83
N PHE A 904 7.29 -3.08 -45.13
CA PHE A 904 6.90 -3.34 -43.75
C PHE A 904 7.91 -2.74 -42.77
N ILE A 905 7.41 -2.01 -41.76
CA ILE A 905 8.19 -1.62 -40.58
C ILE A 905 7.77 -2.47 -39.39
N ARG A 906 8.69 -2.80 -38.50
CA ARG A 906 8.36 -3.47 -37.23
C ARG A 906 8.03 -2.42 -36.18
N TYR A 907 6.84 -2.46 -35.61
CA TYR A 907 6.36 -1.48 -34.64
C TYR A 907 5.52 -2.14 -33.53
N PRO A 908 5.67 -1.78 -32.24
CA PRO A 908 4.97 -2.41 -31.12
C PRO A 908 3.49 -1.99 -31.00
N LEU A 909 2.71 -2.10 -32.09
CA LEU A 909 1.33 -1.61 -32.15
C LEU A 909 0.42 -2.25 -31.10
N GLN A 910 0.64 -3.52 -30.77
CA GLN A 910 -0.22 -4.25 -29.85
C GLN A 910 -0.05 -3.84 -28.39
N GLN A 911 1.14 -3.43 -27.95
CA GLN A 911 1.35 -2.86 -26.60
C GLN A 911 0.70 -1.48 -26.51
N VAL A 912 0.92 -0.70 -27.57
CA VAL A 912 0.44 0.64 -27.80
C VAL A 912 -1.09 0.70 -27.82
N LEU A 913 -1.79 -0.28 -28.41
CA LEU A 913 -3.26 -0.34 -28.51
C LEU A 913 -3.89 -1.48 -27.68
N ALA A 914 -3.19 -1.98 -26.66
CA ALA A 914 -3.59 -3.18 -25.91
C ALA A 914 -5.02 -3.08 -25.33
N VAL A 915 -5.30 -2.00 -24.60
CA VAL A 915 -6.62 -1.75 -23.96
C VAL A 915 -7.72 -1.64 -25.02
N LEU A 916 -7.43 -0.97 -26.14
CA LEU A 916 -8.39 -0.81 -27.22
C LEU A 916 -8.72 -2.13 -27.91
N PHE A 917 -7.70 -2.91 -28.27
CA PHE A 917 -7.91 -4.23 -28.86
C PHE A 917 -8.68 -5.13 -27.91
N ALA A 918 -8.43 -5.05 -26.61
CA ALA A 918 -9.22 -5.75 -25.62
C ALA A 918 -10.68 -5.30 -25.59
N ILE A 919 -10.97 -4.00 -25.66
CA ILE A 919 -12.34 -3.49 -25.77
C ILE A 919 -13.02 -4.02 -27.03
N PHE A 920 -12.37 -3.95 -28.19
CA PHE A 920 -12.97 -4.46 -29.44
C PHE A 920 -13.21 -5.97 -29.40
N ILE A 921 -12.26 -6.74 -28.87
CA ILE A 921 -12.40 -8.19 -28.75
C ILE A 921 -13.52 -8.53 -27.75
N GLY A 922 -13.53 -7.90 -26.58
CA GLY A 922 -14.57 -8.08 -25.57
C GLY A 922 -15.96 -7.69 -26.09
N TRP A 923 -16.05 -6.55 -26.78
CA TRP A 923 -17.29 -6.09 -27.40
C TRP A 923 -17.76 -7.02 -28.54
N GLY A 924 -16.82 -7.54 -29.34
CA GLY A 924 -17.10 -8.56 -30.35
C GLY A 924 -17.63 -9.85 -29.73
N ILE A 925 -17.05 -10.31 -28.62
CA ILE A 925 -17.54 -11.47 -27.85
C ILE A 925 -18.96 -11.20 -27.33
N CYS A 926 -19.23 -10.03 -26.75
CA CYS A 926 -20.59 -9.62 -26.38
C CYS A 926 -21.56 -9.69 -27.56
N GLY A 927 -21.15 -9.21 -28.74
CA GLY A 927 -21.96 -9.26 -29.96
C GLY A 927 -22.29 -10.69 -30.39
N ILE A 928 -21.31 -11.59 -30.34
CA ILE A 928 -21.50 -13.02 -30.63
C ILE A 928 -22.47 -13.65 -29.63
N LEU A 929 -22.29 -13.42 -28.33
CA LEU A 929 -23.16 -13.96 -27.28
C LEU A 929 -24.59 -13.41 -27.36
N THR A 930 -24.71 -12.12 -27.72
CA THR A 930 -26.00 -11.46 -27.95
C THR A 930 -26.74 -12.14 -29.11
N HIS A 931 -26.05 -12.38 -30.23
CA HIS A 931 -26.65 -13.01 -31.41
C HIS A 931 -26.96 -14.50 -31.20
N ALA A 932 -26.12 -15.20 -30.42
CA ALA A 932 -26.33 -16.60 -30.05
C ALA A 932 -27.48 -16.80 -29.05
N GLY A 933 -28.09 -15.73 -28.52
CA GLY A 933 -29.14 -15.81 -27.51
C GLY A 933 -28.65 -16.26 -26.13
N ALA A 934 -27.35 -16.18 -25.86
CA ALA A 934 -26.76 -16.58 -24.59
C ALA A 934 -26.97 -15.55 -23.47
N LEU A 935 -27.27 -14.30 -23.83
CA LEU A 935 -27.54 -13.21 -22.89
C LEU A 935 -29.05 -12.93 -22.80
N THR A 936 -29.56 -12.79 -21.57
CA THR A 936 -30.97 -12.47 -21.29
C THR A 936 -31.45 -11.20 -21.99
N THR A 937 -32.69 -11.19 -22.45
CA THR A 937 -33.37 -10.04 -23.07
C THR A 937 -34.19 -9.22 -22.07
N ASP A 938 -34.27 -9.65 -20.80
CA ASP A 938 -35.02 -8.93 -19.77
C ASP A 938 -34.28 -7.66 -19.32
N ILE A 939 -34.85 -6.49 -19.64
CA ILE A 939 -34.31 -5.17 -19.29
C ILE A 939 -34.10 -5.00 -17.78
N ARG A 940 -34.87 -5.72 -16.94
CA ARG A 940 -34.74 -5.65 -15.47
C ARG A 940 -33.55 -6.41 -14.93
N SER A 941 -33.01 -7.35 -15.71
CA SER A 941 -31.84 -8.12 -15.31
C SER A 941 -30.57 -7.29 -15.47
N LYS A 942 -29.63 -7.42 -14.52
CA LYS A 942 -28.33 -6.74 -14.61
C LYS A 942 -27.54 -7.16 -15.85
N GLU A 943 -27.65 -8.43 -16.23
CA GLU A 943 -26.97 -9.02 -17.38
C GLU A 943 -27.40 -8.40 -18.73
N TYR A 944 -28.57 -7.74 -18.80
CA TYR A 944 -28.97 -6.97 -19.99
C TYR A 944 -27.93 -5.92 -20.41
N LYS A 945 -27.22 -5.31 -19.43
CA LYS A 945 -26.14 -4.33 -19.66
C LYS A 945 -24.88 -4.93 -20.33
N THR A 946 -24.85 -6.24 -20.54
CA THR A 946 -23.78 -6.98 -21.24
C THR A 946 -24.02 -7.07 -22.75
N ARG A 947 -25.26 -6.84 -23.20
CA ARG A 947 -25.63 -6.98 -24.61
C ARG A 947 -25.11 -5.82 -25.45
N THR A 948 -24.75 -6.12 -26.70
CA THR A 948 -24.30 -5.10 -27.66
C THR A 948 -25.44 -4.30 -28.26
N ASP A 949 -26.65 -4.85 -28.33
CA ASP A 949 -27.83 -4.20 -28.91
C ASP A 949 -28.64 -3.37 -27.90
N ALA A 950 -28.29 -3.41 -26.62
CA ALA A 950 -29.03 -2.75 -25.54
C ALA A 950 -29.17 -1.23 -25.68
N GLY A 951 -28.30 -0.58 -26.47
CA GLY A 951 -28.35 0.85 -26.77
C GLY A 951 -28.32 1.17 -28.26
N ALA A 952 -28.65 0.22 -29.14
CA ALA A 952 -28.61 0.43 -30.59
C ALA A 952 -29.55 1.56 -31.05
N ASP A 953 -30.70 1.69 -30.40
CA ASP A 953 -31.68 2.77 -30.60
C ASP A 953 -31.11 4.17 -30.33
N THR A 954 -30.19 4.27 -29.37
CA THR A 954 -29.51 5.52 -29.00
C THR A 954 -28.66 6.02 -30.16
N ILE A 955 -28.00 5.10 -30.91
CA ILE A 955 -27.19 5.45 -32.08
C ILE A 955 -28.07 6.06 -33.17
N GLU A 956 -29.29 5.54 -33.38
CA GLU A 956 -30.21 6.08 -34.40
C GLU A 956 -30.74 7.45 -34.00
N ARG A 957 -31.21 7.60 -32.75
CA ARG A 957 -31.85 8.82 -32.21
C ARG A 957 -30.89 9.99 -32.02
N THR A 958 -29.62 9.73 -31.69
CA THR A 958 -28.65 10.78 -31.39
C THR A 958 -28.34 11.63 -32.64
N PRO A 959 -28.32 12.97 -32.55
CA PRO A 959 -27.95 13.82 -33.69
C PRO A 959 -26.48 13.63 -34.10
N TRP A 960 -26.17 13.89 -35.37
CA TRP A 960 -24.80 13.78 -35.88
C TRP A 960 -23.81 14.72 -35.20
N PHE A 961 -24.27 15.91 -34.83
CA PHE A 961 -23.45 16.93 -34.18
C PHE A 961 -24.08 17.32 -32.85
N ILE A 962 -23.28 17.25 -31.78
CA ILE A 962 -23.60 17.76 -30.45
C ILE A 962 -22.52 18.77 -30.12
N ILE A 963 -22.89 20.04 -29.94
CA ILE A 963 -21.95 21.08 -29.54
C ILE A 963 -22.23 21.37 -28.07
N PRO A 964 -21.36 20.97 -27.12
CA PRO A 964 -21.48 21.36 -25.72
C PRO A 964 -21.43 22.88 -25.60
N TYR A 965 -22.32 23.45 -24.79
CA TYR A 965 -22.39 24.90 -24.57
C TYR A 965 -22.67 25.21 -23.09
N PRO A 966 -22.24 26.38 -22.57
CA PRO A 966 -22.46 26.74 -21.18
C PRO A 966 -23.96 26.90 -20.89
N GLY A 967 -24.41 26.39 -19.75
CA GLY A 967 -25.83 26.45 -19.33
C GLY A 967 -26.77 25.46 -20.02
N GLN A 968 -26.24 24.45 -20.73
CA GLN A 968 -27.07 23.49 -21.48
C GLN A 968 -28.07 22.66 -20.65
N PHE A 969 -27.92 22.64 -19.31
CA PHE A 969 -28.81 21.94 -18.38
C PHE A 969 -29.73 22.87 -17.57
N GLY A 970 -29.72 24.17 -17.84
CA GLY A 970 -30.58 25.18 -17.20
C GLY A 970 -29.83 26.12 -16.25
N SER A 971 -30.57 26.75 -15.33
CA SER A 971 -30.02 27.73 -14.38
C SER A 971 -29.14 27.08 -13.32
N ILE A 972 -28.10 27.79 -12.89
CA ILE A 972 -27.14 27.31 -11.89
C ILE A 972 -27.84 27.14 -10.53
N GLY A 973 -27.69 25.96 -9.93
CA GLY A 973 -28.17 25.65 -8.57
C GLY A 973 -27.01 25.52 -7.58
N PHE A 974 -27.32 25.38 -6.30
CA PHE A 974 -26.31 25.20 -5.25
C PHE A 974 -26.80 24.22 -4.18
N ASN A 975 -25.89 23.38 -3.68
CA ASN A 975 -26.09 22.51 -2.53
C ASN A 975 -24.83 22.51 -1.66
N SER A 976 -24.99 22.72 -0.35
CA SER A 976 -23.89 22.80 0.62
C SER A 976 -23.05 21.53 0.65
N GLY A 977 -23.69 20.36 0.76
CA GLY A 977 -23.03 19.06 0.79
C GLY A 977 -22.20 18.84 -0.48
N VAL A 978 -22.78 19.01 -1.66
CA VAL A 978 -22.05 18.85 -2.94
C VAL A 978 -20.88 19.83 -3.07
N PHE A 979 -21.06 21.09 -2.63
CA PHE A 979 -20.00 22.09 -2.68
C PHE A 979 -18.79 21.68 -1.86
N ILE A 980 -19.01 21.26 -0.62
CA ILE A 980 -17.94 20.80 0.26
C ILE A 980 -17.26 19.57 -0.36
N ALA A 981 -18.04 18.66 -0.96
CA ALA A 981 -17.55 17.43 -1.57
C ALA A 981 -16.51 17.75 -2.63
N PHE A 982 -16.86 18.72 -3.48
CA PHE A 982 -16.03 19.18 -4.57
C PHE A 982 -14.84 20.00 -4.10
N VAL A 983 -14.93 20.75 -3.01
CA VAL A 983 -13.76 21.44 -2.42
C VAL A 983 -12.76 20.43 -1.86
N VAL A 984 -13.22 19.40 -1.15
CA VAL A 984 -12.33 18.33 -0.66
C VAL A 984 -11.71 17.59 -1.84
N ALA A 985 -12.51 17.26 -2.85
CA ALA A 985 -12.02 16.64 -4.09
C ALA A 985 -10.99 17.52 -4.81
N THR A 986 -11.18 18.84 -4.85
CA THR A 986 -10.20 19.81 -5.37
C THR A 986 -8.87 19.70 -4.64
N LEU A 987 -8.88 19.67 -3.30
CA LEU A 987 -7.64 19.61 -2.52
C LEU A 987 -6.89 18.31 -2.75
N LEU A 988 -7.62 17.18 -2.79
CA LEU A 988 -7.06 15.88 -3.11
C LEU A 988 -6.49 15.84 -4.53
N SER A 989 -7.22 16.39 -5.51
CA SER A 989 -6.77 16.40 -6.90
C SER A 989 -5.53 17.28 -7.12
N VAL A 990 -5.35 18.34 -6.34
CA VAL A 990 -4.11 19.15 -6.39
C VAL A 990 -2.91 18.30 -5.98
N VAL A 991 -3.02 17.51 -4.91
CA VAL A 991 -1.95 16.62 -4.45
C VAL A 991 -1.70 15.50 -5.46
N GLU A 992 -2.76 14.94 -6.03
CA GLU A 992 -2.69 13.94 -7.12
C GLU A 992 -1.96 14.50 -8.34
N SER A 993 -2.37 15.66 -8.86
CA SER A 993 -1.74 16.31 -10.02
C SER A 993 -0.27 16.64 -9.78
N ILE A 994 0.11 17.05 -8.57
CA ILE A 994 1.51 17.27 -8.20
C ILE A 994 2.31 15.97 -8.35
N ALA A 995 1.83 14.87 -7.76
CA ALA A 995 2.49 13.58 -7.83
C ALA A 995 2.63 13.11 -9.29
N ASP A 996 1.55 13.25 -10.06
CA ASP A 996 1.51 12.92 -11.47
C ASP A 996 2.49 13.74 -12.31
N TYR A 997 2.68 15.02 -12.02
CA TYR A 997 3.69 15.82 -12.72
C TYR A 997 5.11 15.27 -12.48
N TYR A 998 5.43 14.85 -11.25
CA TYR A 998 6.72 14.23 -10.93
C TYR A 998 6.88 12.87 -11.60
N ALA A 999 5.86 12.00 -11.53
CA ALA A 999 5.92 10.71 -12.21
C ALA A 999 6.04 10.84 -13.73
N CYS A 1000 5.36 11.83 -14.32
CA CYS A 1000 5.47 12.13 -15.74
C CYS A 1000 6.87 12.62 -16.10
N ALA A 1001 7.43 13.57 -15.35
CA ALA A 1001 8.79 14.06 -15.58
C ALA A 1001 9.82 12.92 -15.49
N ARG A 1002 9.69 12.05 -14.48
CA ARG A 1002 10.51 10.86 -14.28
C ARG A 1002 10.45 9.89 -15.45
N LEU A 1003 9.24 9.49 -15.88
CA LEU A 1003 9.09 8.56 -17.01
C LEU A 1003 9.54 9.17 -18.34
N CYS A 1004 9.55 10.51 -18.43
CA CYS A 1004 10.05 11.24 -19.58
C CYS A 1004 11.57 11.53 -19.52
N HIS A 1005 12.28 11.19 -18.42
CA HIS A 1005 13.69 11.54 -18.18
C HIS A 1005 14.01 13.02 -18.34
N VAL A 1006 13.10 13.86 -17.86
CA VAL A 1006 13.28 15.31 -17.84
C VAL A 1006 13.39 15.79 -16.40
N PRO A 1007 14.07 16.93 -16.15
CA PRO A 1007 14.11 17.51 -14.82
C PRO A 1007 12.70 17.79 -14.31
N PRO A 1008 12.44 17.71 -13.00
CA PRO A 1008 11.11 17.97 -12.45
C PRO A 1008 10.66 19.41 -12.72
N PRO A 1009 9.33 19.65 -12.81
CA PRO A 1009 8.80 20.95 -13.13
C PRO A 1009 9.16 21.98 -12.05
N PRO A 1010 9.64 23.17 -12.41
CA PRO A 1010 9.89 24.23 -11.43
C PRO A 1010 8.55 24.75 -10.86
N LEU A 1011 8.58 25.32 -9.65
CA LEU A 1011 7.39 25.84 -8.95
C LEU A 1011 6.46 26.69 -9.84
N PRO A 1012 6.95 27.62 -10.69
CA PRO A 1012 6.06 28.40 -11.53
C PRO A 1012 5.36 27.58 -12.62
N ALA A 1013 5.97 26.51 -13.10
CA ALA A 1013 5.32 25.59 -14.04
C ALA A 1013 4.23 24.76 -13.34
N MET A 1014 4.47 24.34 -12.10
CA MET A 1014 3.47 23.60 -11.30
C MET A 1014 2.26 24.48 -10.95
N ASN A 1015 2.48 25.68 -10.40
CA ASN A 1015 1.42 26.66 -10.10
C ASN A 1015 0.56 26.95 -11.34
N ARG A 1016 1.20 27.05 -12.50
CA ARG A 1016 0.53 27.25 -13.78
C ARG A 1016 -0.28 26.06 -14.24
N GLY A 1017 0.25 24.85 -14.06
CA GLY A 1017 -0.50 23.61 -14.30
C GLY A 1017 -1.78 23.56 -13.47
N ILE A 1018 -1.67 23.74 -12.15
CA ILE A 1018 -2.81 23.72 -11.21
C ILE A 1018 -3.79 24.87 -11.50
N MET A 1019 -3.30 26.06 -11.86
CA MET A 1019 -4.17 27.16 -12.26
C MET A 1019 -5.01 26.80 -13.49
N VAL A 1020 -4.41 26.19 -14.52
CA VAL A 1020 -5.12 25.78 -15.75
C VAL A 1020 -6.15 24.69 -15.45
N GLU A 1021 -5.80 23.71 -14.61
CA GLU A 1021 -6.75 22.69 -14.13
C GLU A 1021 -7.94 23.30 -13.41
N GLY A 1022 -7.70 24.22 -12.48
CA GLY A 1022 -8.78 24.89 -11.75
C GLY A 1022 -9.65 25.79 -12.63
N PHE A 1023 -9.03 26.57 -13.52
CA PHE A 1023 -9.75 27.39 -14.49
C PHE A 1023 -10.68 26.53 -15.37
N MET A 1024 -10.16 25.42 -15.89
CA MET A 1024 -10.97 24.54 -16.73
C MET A 1024 -12.00 23.74 -15.95
N SER A 1025 -11.74 23.41 -14.68
CA SER A 1025 -12.73 22.81 -13.78
C SER A 1025 -13.90 23.75 -13.50
N MET A 1026 -13.63 25.06 -13.36
CA MET A 1026 -14.67 26.08 -13.27
C MET A 1026 -15.51 26.14 -14.56
N ILE A 1027 -14.85 26.13 -15.74
CA ILE A 1027 -15.54 26.06 -17.04
C ILE A 1027 -16.34 24.77 -17.19
N ALA A 1028 -15.85 23.65 -16.67
CA ALA A 1028 -16.56 22.38 -16.66
C ALA A 1028 -17.89 22.45 -15.88
N GLY A 1029 -17.93 23.22 -14.79
CA GLY A 1029 -19.16 23.56 -14.07
C GLY A 1029 -20.16 24.33 -14.93
N PHE A 1030 -19.71 25.36 -15.67
CA PHE A 1030 -20.58 26.11 -16.59
C PHE A 1030 -21.19 25.24 -17.69
N PHE A 1031 -20.43 24.29 -18.21
CA PHE A 1031 -20.87 23.36 -19.26
C PHE A 1031 -21.66 22.17 -18.70
N GLY A 1032 -21.56 21.90 -17.41
CA GLY A 1032 -22.26 20.80 -16.74
C GLY A 1032 -21.69 19.41 -16.97
N ALA A 1033 -20.36 19.28 -16.91
CA ALA A 1033 -19.73 17.95 -16.87
C ALA A 1033 -20.08 17.15 -15.60
N GLY A 1034 -20.38 17.85 -14.49
CA GLY A 1034 -20.64 17.25 -13.18
C GLY A 1034 -19.39 16.73 -12.45
N HIS A 1035 -18.20 16.93 -13.03
CA HIS A 1035 -16.91 16.66 -12.42
C HIS A 1035 -15.85 17.67 -12.90
N ALA A 1036 -14.76 17.82 -12.16
CA ALA A 1036 -13.60 18.63 -12.54
C ALA A 1036 -12.73 17.94 -13.61
N THR A 1037 -11.87 18.72 -14.27
CA THR A 1037 -10.84 18.22 -15.18
C THR A 1037 -9.46 18.36 -14.54
N THR A 1038 -8.75 17.24 -14.39
CA THR A 1038 -7.45 17.18 -13.71
C THR A 1038 -6.51 16.22 -14.42
N THR A 1039 -5.27 16.10 -13.93
CA THR A 1039 -4.29 15.19 -14.53
C THR A 1039 -4.73 13.74 -14.44
N TYR A 1040 -4.53 13.00 -15.53
CA TYR A 1040 -4.89 11.60 -15.65
C TYR A 1040 -3.64 10.72 -15.55
N SER A 1041 -3.48 10.08 -14.39
CA SER A 1041 -2.36 9.23 -14.01
C SER A 1041 -2.13 8.03 -14.95
N ASN A 1042 -3.18 7.46 -15.53
CA ASN A 1042 -3.05 6.29 -16.42
C ASN A 1042 -2.28 6.61 -17.72
N ASN A 1043 -2.37 7.85 -18.22
CA ASN A 1043 -1.59 8.28 -19.39
C ASN A 1043 -0.08 8.30 -19.07
N ILE A 1044 0.29 8.58 -17.83
CA ILE A 1044 1.68 8.61 -17.38
C ILE A 1044 2.27 7.19 -17.41
N GLY A 1045 1.56 6.21 -16.85
CA GLY A 1045 1.94 4.79 -16.95
C GLY A 1045 2.12 4.32 -18.40
N LEU A 1046 1.25 4.79 -19.31
CA LEU A 1046 1.33 4.48 -20.72
C LEU A 1046 2.59 5.05 -21.39
N ILE A 1047 3.05 6.25 -21.03
CA ILE A 1047 4.31 6.80 -21.56
C ILE A 1047 5.47 5.87 -21.20
N GLY A 1048 5.45 5.29 -20.00
CA GLY A 1048 6.41 4.28 -19.55
C GLY A 1048 6.46 3.04 -20.45
N ILE A 1049 5.31 2.61 -20.99
CA ILE A 1049 5.19 1.46 -21.91
C ILE A 1049 5.52 1.86 -23.36
N THR A 1050 4.90 2.92 -23.85
CA THR A 1050 4.93 3.33 -25.27
C THR A 1050 6.21 4.04 -25.67
N LYS A 1051 6.93 4.60 -24.70
CA LYS A 1051 8.14 5.41 -24.92
C LYS A 1051 7.91 6.66 -25.76
N VAL A 1052 6.66 7.14 -25.87
CA VAL A 1052 6.31 8.36 -26.64
C VAL A 1052 5.89 9.46 -25.66
N ALA A 1053 6.79 10.40 -25.42
CA ALA A 1053 6.59 11.54 -24.50
C ALA A 1053 6.32 12.88 -25.22
N SER A 1054 6.21 12.89 -26.55
CA SER A 1054 6.08 14.13 -27.33
C SER A 1054 4.82 14.94 -27.01
N ARG A 1055 5.00 16.23 -26.70
CA ARG A 1055 3.88 17.16 -26.46
C ARG A 1055 3.03 17.44 -27.68
N ARG A 1056 3.62 17.34 -28.87
CA ARG A 1056 2.86 17.53 -30.13
C ARG A 1056 1.82 16.44 -30.29
N VAL A 1057 2.14 15.22 -29.88
CA VAL A 1057 1.19 14.10 -29.84
C VAL A 1057 0.02 14.45 -28.91
N THR A 1058 0.29 14.93 -27.70
CA THR A 1058 -0.75 15.34 -26.74
C THR A 1058 -1.63 16.50 -27.25
N GLN A 1059 -1.04 17.47 -27.96
CA GLN A 1059 -1.80 18.56 -28.59
C GLN A 1059 -2.71 18.08 -29.72
N VAL A 1060 -2.23 17.18 -30.59
CA VAL A 1060 -3.03 16.60 -31.67
C VAL A 1060 -4.12 15.68 -31.10
N LEU A 1061 -3.84 14.96 -30.01
CA LEU A 1061 -4.83 14.20 -29.26
C LEU A 1061 -5.98 15.09 -28.80
N ALA A 1062 -5.69 16.27 -28.24
CA ALA A 1062 -6.74 17.18 -27.84
C ALA A 1062 -7.63 17.62 -29.01
N ILE A 1063 -7.04 17.85 -30.19
CA ILE A 1063 -7.81 18.18 -31.39
C ILE A 1063 -8.71 17.00 -31.80
N GLN A 1064 -8.19 15.76 -31.75
CA GLN A 1064 -8.98 14.56 -32.04
C GLN A 1064 -10.14 14.38 -31.07
N LEU A 1065 -9.91 14.58 -29.76
CA LEU A 1065 -10.96 14.51 -28.75
C LEU A 1065 -12.03 15.58 -28.94
N ILE A 1066 -11.68 16.80 -29.37
CA ILE A 1066 -12.68 17.84 -29.73
C ILE A 1066 -13.56 17.34 -30.88
N VAL A 1067 -12.96 16.76 -31.93
CA VAL A 1067 -13.71 16.20 -33.05
C VAL A 1067 -14.62 15.07 -32.59
N CYS A 1068 -14.11 14.14 -31.78
CA CYS A 1068 -14.89 13.04 -31.19
C CYS A 1068 -16.04 13.54 -30.30
N ALA A 1069 -15.85 14.62 -29.55
CA ALA A 1069 -16.89 15.19 -28.71
C ALA A 1069 -18.01 15.85 -29.52
N ILE A 1070 -17.67 16.51 -30.63
CA ILE A 1070 -18.63 17.21 -31.49
C ILE A 1070 -19.46 16.23 -32.31
N ILE A 1071 -18.89 15.10 -32.72
CA ILE A 1071 -19.61 14.06 -33.46
C ILE A 1071 -20.48 13.26 -32.49
N GLY A 1072 -21.77 13.59 -32.39
CA GLY A 1072 -22.69 12.97 -31.44
C GLY A 1072 -22.83 11.45 -31.62
N LYS A 1073 -22.78 10.96 -32.86
CA LYS A 1073 -22.77 9.51 -33.15
C LYS A 1073 -21.57 8.79 -32.54
N PHE A 1074 -20.42 9.44 -32.43
CA PHE A 1074 -19.26 8.88 -31.75
C PHE A 1074 -19.58 8.67 -30.27
N GLY A 1075 -20.10 9.71 -29.59
CA GLY A 1075 -20.58 9.59 -28.21
C GLY A 1075 -21.58 8.44 -28.01
N ALA A 1076 -22.59 8.33 -28.87
CA ALA A 1076 -23.59 7.28 -28.80
C ALA A 1076 -22.95 5.87 -28.89
N ILE A 1077 -22.04 5.64 -29.84
CA ILE A 1077 -21.34 4.35 -30.01
C ILE A 1077 -20.58 3.97 -28.73
N PHE A 1078 -19.88 4.91 -28.09
CA PHE A 1078 -19.13 4.62 -26.88
C PHE A 1078 -20.01 4.35 -25.66
N VAL A 1079 -21.19 4.97 -25.56
CA VAL A 1079 -22.18 4.66 -24.51
C VAL A 1079 -22.77 3.25 -24.69
N THR A 1080 -22.78 2.71 -25.91
CA THR A 1080 -23.22 1.31 -26.16
C THR A 1080 -22.19 0.24 -25.81
N ILE A 1081 -20.97 0.61 -25.40
CA ILE A 1081 -19.97 -0.38 -24.99
C ILE A 1081 -20.51 -1.12 -23.75
N PRO A 1082 -20.56 -2.46 -23.77
CA PRO A 1082 -21.05 -3.23 -22.64
C PRO A 1082 -20.26 -2.95 -21.35
N TYR A 1083 -20.97 -2.90 -20.23
CA TYR A 1083 -20.39 -2.55 -18.93
C TYR A 1083 -19.22 -3.48 -18.56
N PRO A 1084 -19.34 -4.81 -18.73
CA PRO A 1084 -18.24 -5.73 -18.44
C PRO A 1084 -16.96 -5.45 -19.21
N VAL A 1085 -17.06 -4.95 -20.44
CA VAL A 1085 -15.92 -4.63 -21.31
C VAL A 1085 -15.21 -3.38 -20.79
N LEU A 1086 -15.98 -2.33 -20.41
CA LEU A 1086 -15.44 -1.14 -19.77
C LEU A 1086 -14.75 -1.50 -18.44
N GLY A 1087 -15.41 -2.30 -17.60
CA GLY A 1087 -14.86 -2.78 -16.33
C GLY A 1087 -13.55 -3.55 -16.51
N GLY A 1088 -13.51 -4.53 -17.42
CA GLY A 1088 -12.32 -5.32 -17.70
C GLY A 1088 -11.13 -4.49 -18.22
N SER A 1089 -11.40 -3.48 -19.05
CA SER A 1089 -10.38 -2.54 -19.53
C SER A 1089 -9.85 -1.61 -18.43
N ALA A 1090 -10.72 -1.26 -17.47
CA ALA A 1090 -10.38 -0.38 -16.36
C ALA A 1090 -9.53 -1.08 -15.29
N ILE A 1091 -9.69 -2.39 -15.07
CA ILE A 1091 -8.86 -3.18 -14.13
C ILE A 1091 -7.36 -3.02 -14.43
N LEU A 1092 -6.94 -3.13 -15.70
CA LEU A 1092 -5.53 -2.95 -16.06
C LEU A 1092 -5.06 -1.51 -15.82
N SER A 1093 -5.89 -0.54 -16.22
CA SER A 1093 -5.54 0.88 -16.15
C SER A 1093 -5.37 1.34 -14.70
N PHE A 1094 -6.34 1.02 -13.84
CA PHE A 1094 -6.27 1.32 -12.40
C PHE A 1094 -5.26 0.46 -11.66
N GLY A 1095 -5.01 -0.77 -12.12
CA GLY A 1095 -3.90 -1.58 -11.63
C GLY A 1095 -2.56 -0.89 -11.88
N LEU A 1096 -2.31 -0.35 -13.07
CA LEU A 1096 -1.10 0.43 -13.35
C LEU A 1096 -0.99 1.67 -12.45
N PHE A 1097 -2.08 2.40 -12.24
CA PHE A 1097 -2.12 3.53 -11.30
C PHE A 1097 -1.67 3.13 -9.90
N LEU A 1098 -2.24 2.07 -9.33
CA LEU A 1098 -1.83 1.54 -8.02
C LEU A 1098 -0.35 1.14 -8.00
N GLY A 1099 0.16 0.54 -9.08
CA GLY A 1099 1.58 0.26 -9.24
C GLY A 1099 2.45 1.52 -9.14
N ILE A 1100 2.07 2.58 -9.87
CA ILE A 1100 2.79 3.87 -9.86
C ILE A 1100 2.79 4.47 -8.45
N VAL A 1101 1.65 4.43 -7.75
CA VAL A 1101 1.55 4.90 -6.37
C VAL A 1101 2.53 4.15 -5.46
N MET A 1102 2.60 2.82 -5.59
CA MET A 1102 3.54 2.00 -4.83
C MET A 1102 5.01 2.31 -5.15
N SER A 1103 5.31 2.78 -6.38
CA SER A 1103 6.67 3.16 -6.77
C SER A 1103 7.22 4.36 -5.99
N TYR A 1104 6.36 5.24 -5.45
CA TYR A 1104 6.83 6.40 -4.68
C TYR A 1104 7.47 6.01 -3.35
N MET A 1105 7.23 4.80 -2.84
CA MET A 1105 7.86 4.29 -1.62
C MET A 1105 9.36 4.05 -1.77
N GLN A 1106 9.88 4.02 -3.00
CA GLN A 1106 11.32 3.91 -3.24
C GLN A 1106 12.09 5.16 -2.82
N TYR A 1107 11.43 6.33 -2.73
CA TYR A 1107 12.08 7.58 -2.33
C TYR A 1107 12.27 7.70 -0.82
N THR A 1108 11.50 6.96 -0.04
CA THR A 1108 11.49 7.04 1.43
C THR A 1108 12.40 5.99 2.03
N ASP A 1109 13.11 6.35 3.10
CA ASP A 1109 13.86 5.37 3.86
C ASP A 1109 12.92 4.54 4.74
N MET A 1110 12.53 3.38 4.24
CA MET A 1110 11.67 2.41 4.94
C MET A 1110 12.41 1.57 5.99
N ASN A 1111 13.69 1.83 6.25
CA ASN A 1111 14.35 1.28 7.44
C ASN A 1111 14.04 2.08 8.70
N SER A 1112 13.58 3.33 8.55
CA SER A 1112 13.18 4.15 9.68
C SER A 1112 11.83 3.71 10.25
N PRO A 1113 11.75 3.28 11.54
CA PRO A 1113 10.48 2.91 12.17
C PRO A 1113 9.49 4.08 12.24
N ARG A 1114 9.99 5.31 12.19
CA ARG A 1114 9.18 6.53 12.12
C ARG A 1114 8.37 6.56 10.82
N ASN A 1115 9.01 6.31 9.68
CA ASN A 1115 8.34 6.32 8.38
C ASN A 1115 7.33 5.17 8.25
N LEU A 1116 7.68 3.99 8.76
CA LEU A 1116 6.78 2.84 8.83
C LEU A 1116 5.52 3.18 9.65
N ALA A 1117 5.67 3.82 10.81
CA ALA A 1117 4.51 4.22 11.61
C ALA A 1117 3.64 5.27 10.90
N VAL A 1118 4.26 6.26 10.23
CA VAL A 1118 3.54 7.36 9.58
C VAL A 1118 2.66 6.87 8.44
N VAL A 1119 3.22 6.11 7.49
CA VAL A 1119 2.50 5.70 6.27
C VAL A 1119 1.33 4.80 6.62
N ASP A 1120 1.56 3.84 7.50
CA ASP A 1120 0.64 2.72 7.64
C ASP A 1120 -0.43 2.94 8.70
N VAL A 1121 -0.14 3.68 9.78
CA VAL A 1121 -1.20 4.19 10.66
C VAL A 1121 -2.16 5.06 9.84
N SER A 1122 -1.64 5.81 8.87
CA SER A 1122 -2.46 6.65 7.99
C SER A 1122 -3.32 5.84 7.03
N ILE A 1123 -2.78 4.78 6.43
CA ILE A 1123 -3.56 3.85 5.60
C ILE A 1123 -4.66 3.19 6.44
N LEU A 1124 -4.30 2.65 7.61
CA LEU A 1124 -5.21 1.89 8.45
C LEU A 1124 -6.34 2.75 9.02
N VAL A 1125 -6.02 3.90 9.64
CA VAL A 1125 -7.03 4.86 10.13
C VAL A 1125 -7.85 5.41 8.96
N GLY A 1126 -7.20 5.61 7.81
CA GLY A 1126 -7.85 6.03 6.58
C GLY A 1126 -8.93 5.07 6.10
N ILE A 1127 -8.81 3.75 6.32
CA ILE A 1127 -9.85 2.77 5.97
C ILE A 1127 -10.90 2.66 7.09
N MET A 1128 -10.42 2.58 8.34
CA MET A 1128 -11.27 2.27 9.48
C MET A 1128 -12.30 3.36 9.81
N VAL A 1129 -11.88 4.63 9.87
CA VAL A 1129 -12.75 5.75 10.27
C VAL A 1129 -13.91 5.96 9.30
N PRO A 1130 -13.69 6.02 7.97
CA PRO A 1130 -14.80 6.12 7.02
C PRO A 1130 -15.79 4.96 7.09
N ASN A 1131 -15.30 3.73 7.22
CA ASN A 1131 -16.17 2.56 7.35
C ASN A 1131 -17.06 2.65 8.60
N TRP A 1132 -16.51 3.17 9.70
CA TRP A 1132 -17.28 3.42 10.91
C TRP A 1132 -18.30 4.56 10.75
N VAL A 1133 -17.91 5.70 10.13
CA VAL A 1133 -18.79 6.86 9.94
C VAL A 1133 -19.97 6.53 9.03
N LYS A 1134 -19.77 5.72 7.97
CA LYS A 1134 -20.88 5.27 7.09
C LYS A 1134 -22.01 4.58 7.86
N VAL A 1135 -21.67 3.85 8.92
CA VAL A 1135 -22.66 3.12 9.75
C VAL A 1135 -23.20 4.00 10.89
N ASN A 1136 -22.39 4.94 11.40
CA ASN A 1136 -22.67 5.69 12.63
C ASN A 1136 -22.81 7.21 12.41
N PHE A 1137 -23.16 7.66 11.19
CA PHE A 1137 -23.24 9.09 10.86
C PHE A 1137 -24.14 9.90 11.81
N ALA A 1138 -25.18 9.27 12.38
CA ALA A 1138 -26.09 9.89 13.33
C ALA A 1138 -25.45 10.31 14.68
N VAL A 1139 -24.23 9.85 14.96
CA VAL A 1139 -23.45 10.21 16.17
C VAL A 1139 -22.84 11.61 16.04
N ILE A 1140 -22.57 12.08 14.82
CA ILE A 1140 -22.00 13.41 14.58
C ILE A 1140 -23.11 14.45 14.64
N LYS A 1141 -23.19 15.16 15.78
CA LYS A 1141 -24.16 16.24 16.03
C LYS A 1141 -23.47 17.41 16.72
N THR A 1142 -23.00 18.37 15.94
CA THR A 1142 -22.36 19.60 16.44
C THR A 1142 -23.37 20.71 16.75
N GLY A 1143 -24.63 20.53 16.34
CA GLY A 1143 -25.68 21.53 16.45
C GLY A 1143 -25.84 22.41 15.21
N SER A 1144 -25.10 22.13 14.14
CA SER A 1144 -25.26 22.75 12.82
C SER A 1144 -25.32 21.68 11.74
N ASP A 1145 -26.50 21.48 11.16
CA ASP A 1145 -26.76 20.42 10.17
C ASP A 1145 -25.77 20.48 8.98
N GLY A 1146 -25.47 21.69 8.47
CA GLY A 1146 -24.51 21.86 7.38
C GLY A 1146 -23.06 21.57 7.76
N PHE A 1147 -22.66 21.79 9.02
CA PHE A 1147 -21.32 21.42 9.49
C PHE A 1147 -21.22 19.93 9.82
N ASP A 1148 -22.32 19.32 10.26
CA ASP A 1148 -22.40 17.87 10.46
C ASP A 1148 -22.29 17.14 9.11
N GLU A 1149 -23.00 17.59 8.07
CA GLU A 1149 -22.83 17.10 6.70
C GLU A 1149 -21.39 17.26 6.20
N PHE A 1150 -20.77 18.42 6.46
CA PHE A 1150 -19.36 18.68 6.13
C PHE A 1150 -18.44 17.62 6.73
N LEU A 1151 -18.57 17.39 8.05
CA LEU A 1151 -17.73 16.44 8.78
C LEU A 1151 -18.00 14.99 8.35
N ILE A 1152 -19.26 14.61 8.19
CA ILE A 1152 -19.64 13.27 7.73
C ILE A 1152 -18.98 12.99 6.39
N MET A 1153 -19.08 13.89 5.43
CA MET A 1153 -18.53 13.65 4.10
C MET A 1153 -17.00 13.65 4.07
N LEU A 1154 -16.37 14.52 4.86
CA LEU A 1154 -14.91 14.60 4.97
C LEU A 1154 -14.34 13.33 5.65
N LEU A 1155 -14.98 12.83 6.70
CA LEU A 1155 -14.59 11.61 7.40
C LEU A 1155 -15.03 10.33 6.68
N THR A 1156 -16.00 10.41 5.77
CA THR A 1156 -16.42 9.28 4.92
C THR A 1156 -15.51 9.11 3.69
N ASN A 1157 -14.55 10.02 3.46
CA ASN A 1157 -13.57 9.91 2.38
C ASN A 1157 -12.23 9.35 2.91
N PRO A 1158 -11.92 8.05 2.71
CA PRO A 1158 -10.67 7.44 3.15
C PRO A 1158 -9.42 8.16 2.68
N SER A 1159 -9.40 8.66 1.45
CA SER A 1159 -8.25 9.37 0.88
C SER A 1159 -7.96 10.65 1.64
N PHE A 1160 -9.01 11.39 2.01
CA PHE A 1160 -8.87 12.56 2.86
C PHE A 1160 -8.44 12.15 4.27
N THR A 1161 -9.13 11.20 4.91
CA THR A 1161 -8.84 10.81 6.30
C THR A 1161 -7.41 10.29 6.43
N GLY A 1162 -7.00 9.33 5.60
CA GLY A 1162 -5.65 8.79 5.62
C GLY A 1162 -4.60 9.80 5.16
N GLY A 1163 -4.87 10.57 4.11
CA GLY A 1163 -3.95 11.63 3.65
C GLY A 1163 -3.72 12.71 4.70
N PHE A 1164 -4.77 13.13 5.43
CA PHE A 1164 -4.68 14.12 6.49
C PHE A 1164 -3.92 13.59 7.70
N ILE A 1165 -4.18 12.35 8.14
CA ILE A 1165 -3.42 11.71 9.22
C ILE A 1165 -1.94 11.57 8.81
N GLY A 1166 -1.65 11.15 7.58
CA GLY A 1166 -0.29 11.06 7.06
C GLY A 1166 0.41 12.40 7.02
N PHE A 1167 -0.30 13.44 6.58
CA PHE A 1167 0.20 14.82 6.60
C PHE A 1167 0.54 15.30 8.01
N VAL A 1168 -0.37 15.09 8.97
CA VAL A 1168 -0.17 15.52 10.37
C VAL A 1168 1.02 14.77 10.96
N LEU A 1169 1.05 13.44 10.84
CA LEU A 1169 2.12 12.61 11.39
C LEU A 1169 3.48 12.92 10.74
N ASP A 1170 3.55 13.06 9.41
CA ASP A 1170 4.80 13.36 8.72
C ASP A 1170 5.39 14.74 9.09
N ASN A 1171 4.57 15.70 9.49
CA ASN A 1171 5.06 17.06 9.80
C ASN A 1171 5.28 17.33 11.28
N THR A 1172 4.66 16.53 12.15
CA THR A 1172 4.78 16.70 13.60
C THR A 1172 5.79 15.73 14.21
N VAL A 1173 5.96 14.55 13.62
CA VAL A 1173 6.96 13.58 14.07
C VAL A 1173 8.34 13.97 13.55
N LYS A 1174 9.30 14.13 14.47
CA LYS A 1174 10.70 14.45 14.17
C LYS A 1174 11.29 13.45 13.17
N GLY A 1175 11.91 13.94 12.11
CA GLY A 1175 12.59 13.15 11.08
C GLY A 1175 13.37 14.05 10.14
N THR A 1176 14.46 13.54 9.57
CA THR A 1176 15.27 14.35 8.65
C THR A 1176 14.62 14.44 7.26
N ILE A 1177 14.93 15.47 6.49
CA ILE A 1177 14.40 15.64 5.12
C ILE A 1177 14.81 14.47 4.22
N LYS A 1178 16.01 13.91 4.41
CA LYS A 1178 16.51 12.73 3.69
C LYS A 1178 15.71 11.47 4.05
N GLU A 1179 15.57 11.21 5.34
CA GLU A 1179 14.79 10.08 5.86
C GLU A 1179 13.34 10.13 5.37
N ARG A 1180 12.70 11.31 5.39
CA ARG A 1180 11.34 11.54 4.87
C ARG A 1180 11.20 11.28 3.37
N GLY A 1181 12.30 11.06 2.65
CA GLY A 1181 12.33 10.97 1.20
C GLY A 1181 12.15 12.31 0.49
N ILE A 1182 11.89 13.40 1.22
CA ILE A 1182 11.75 14.75 0.64
C ILE A 1182 13.07 15.16 0.01
N ALA A 1183 14.23 14.81 0.57
CA ALA A 1183 15.50 15.19 -0.05
C ALA A 1183 15.78 14.38 -1.31
N ALA A 1184 15.41 13.10 -1.39
CA ALA A 1184 15.57 12.33 -2.63
C ALA A 1184 14.59 12.84 -3.70
N TRP A 1185 13.34 13.08 -3.30
CA TRP A 1185 12.29 13.71 -4.10
C TRP A 1185 12.69 15.13 -4.55
N ALA A 1186 13.40 15.89 -3.71
CA ALA A 1186 13.92 17.24 -3.96
C ALA A 1186 15.37 17.28 -4.50
N LEU A 1187 16.10 16.17 -4.53
CA LEU A 1187 17.41 16.05 -5.21
C LEU A 1187 17.19 15.78 -6.69
N ASP A 1188 16.07 15.13 -7.05
CA ASP A 1188 15.49 15.34 -8.37
C ASP A 1188 15.21 16.85 -8.61
N GLU A 1189 14.74 17.63 -7.60
CA GLU A 1189 14.55 19.10 -7.76
C GLU A 1189 15.86 19.93 -7.80
N SER A 1190 16.98 19.46 -7.24
CA SER A 1190 18.14 20.31 -6.92
C SER A 1190 19.49 19.85 -7.46
N LYS A 1191 19.56 18.77 -8.24
CA LYS A 1191 20.70 18.57 -9.14
C LYS A 1191 20.84 19.82 -10.00
N SER A 1192 21.91 20.57 -9.73
CA SER A 1192 22.13 21.90 -10.28
C SER A 1192 22.01 21.91 -11.80
N PRO A 1193 21.47 22.98 -12.41
CA PRO A 1193 21.35 23.12 -13.86
C PRO A 1193 22.69 23.01 -14.63
N ASP A 1194 23.83 23.03 -13.94
CA ASP A 1194 25.17 22.92 -14.52
C ASP A 1194 25.72 21.46 -14.54
N SER A 1195 25.02 20.46 -14.00
CA SER A 1195 25.39 19.05 -14.17
C SER A 1195 24.66 18.45 -15.38
N GLU A 1196 25.05 18.87 -16.59
CA GLU A 1196 24.55 18.40 -17.91
C GLU A 1196 24.74 16.89 -18.20
N SER A 1197 25.01 16.05 -17.19
CA SER A 1197 25.46 14.67 -17.41
C SER A 1197 24.39 13.58 -17.25
N HIS A 1198 23.14 13.89 -16.86
CA HIS A 1198 22.14 12.84 -16.58
C HIS A 1198 20.75 12.95 -17.25
N TYR A 1199 20.27 14.13 -17.65
CA TYR A 1199 18.96 14.26 -18.33
C TYR A 1199 19.14 14.56 -19.82
N GLU A 1200 18.27 14.00 -20.66
CA GLU A 1200 18.36 14.17 -22.12
C GLU A 1200 17.86 15.54 -22.62
N GLU A 1201 17.02 16.24 -21.85
CA GLU A 1201 16.45 17.56 -22.15
C GLU A 1201 16.46 18.44 -20.88
N GLY A 1202 16.63 19.77 -21.01
CA GLY A 1202 16.74 20.70 -19.90
C GLY A 1202 15.42 21.37 -19.48
N ILE A 1203 15.51 22.33 -18.54
CA ILE A 1203 14.35 23.02 -17.93
C ILE A 1203 13.59 23.90 -18.95
N GLU A 1204 14.20 24.25 -20.08
CA GLU A 1204 13.59 25.03 -21.16
C GLU A 1204 12.27 24.45 -21.68
N ILE A 1205 12.04 23.14 -21.48
CA ILE A 1205 10.77 22.51 -21.77
C ILE A 1205 9.60 23.16 -21.01
N TYR A 1206 9.83 23.79 -19.87
CA TYR A 1206 8.78 24.42 -19.05
C TYR A 1206 8.49 25.89 -19.39
N GLU A 1207 9.27 26.52 -20.28
CA GLU A 1207 9.09 27.94 -20.65
C GLU A 1207 7.85 28.18 -21.52
N ILE A 1208 7.19 29.34 -21.39
CA ILE A 1208 6.01 29.65 -22.20
C ILE A 1208 6.46 30.11 -23.60
N PRO A 1209 6.00 29.45 -24.69
CA PRO A 1209 6.40 29.82 -26.04
C PRO A 1209 5.94 31.24 -26.40
N PHE A 1210 6.82 32.03 -27.02
CA PHE A 1210 6.62 33.43 -27.49
C PHE A 1210 6.35 34.50 -26.40
N LEU A 1211 5.79 34.09 -25.25
CA LEU A 1211 5.36 34.99 -24.18
C LEU A 1211 6.48 35.28 -23.16
N THR A 1212 7.38 34.32 -22.91
CA THR A 1212 8.42 34.46 -21.88
C THR A 1212 9.32 35.68 -22.08
N LYS A 1213 9.69 36.00 -23.34
CA LYS A 1213 10.50 37.19 -23.67
C LYS A 1213 9.76 38.51 -23.42
N HIS A 1214 8.43 38.52 -23.55
CA HIS A 1214 7.59 39.70 -23.31
C HIS A 1214 7.25 39.85 -21.81
N LEU A 1215 6.94 38.74 -21.14
CA LEU A 1215 6.65 38.70 -19.70
C LEU A 1215 7.83 39.15 -18.84
N LYS A 1216 9.07 38.81 -19.25
CA LYS A 1216 10.31 39.30 -18.62
C LYS A 1216 10.44 40.83 -18.61
N LYS A 1217 9.75 41.54 -19.50
CA LYS A 1217 9.75 43.02 -19.56
C LYS A 1217 8.72 43.68 -18.64
N ILE A 1218 7.74 42.94 -18.13
CA ILE A 1218 6.65 43.50 -17.31
C ILE A 1218 7.04 43.39 -15.82
N PRO A 1219 7.16 44.52 -15.09
CA PRO A 1219 7.77 44.52 -13.75
C PRO A 1219 6.94 43.81 -12.67
N TRP A 1220 5.60 43.85 -12.75
CA TRP A 1220 4.72 43.24 -11.74
C TRP A 1220 4.53 41.72 -11.92
N MET A 1221 4.84 41.17 -13.10
CA MET A 1221 4.78 39.71 -13.39
C MET A 1221 5.78 38.89 -12.56
N LYS A 1222 6.73 39.56 -11.88
CA LYS A 1222 7.65 38.92 -10.91
C LYS A 1222 6.97 38.50 -9.61
N TYR A 1223 5.81 39.08 -9.28
CA TYR A 1223 5.06 38.77 -8.06
C TYR A 1223 4.04 37.64 -8.25
N LEU A 1224 3.77 37.25 -9.51
CA LEU A 1224 2.82 36.20 -9.84
C LEU A 1224 3.51 34.82 -9.87
N PRO A 1225 3.13 33.89 -8.97
CA PRO A 1225 3.78 32.58 -8.83
C PRO A 1225 3.69 31.65 -10.04
N VAL A 1226 2.90 32.01 -11.05
CA VAL A 1226 2.60 31.23 -12.26
C VAL A 1226 3.61 31.49 -13.39
N PHE A 1227 4.33 32.62 -13.34
CA PHE A 1227 5.20 33.06 -14.43
C PHE A 1227 6.67 32.71 -14.21
N PRO A 1228 7.45 32.40 -15.27
CA PRO A 1228 8.87 32.07 -15.17
C PRO A 1228 9.76 33.16 -14.56
N THR A 1229 9.26 34.40 -14.52
CA THR A 1229 9.90 35.57 -13.90
C THR A 1229 9.82 35.60 -12.39
N PHE A 1230 9.03 34.71 -11.78
CA PHE A 1230 8.87 34.61 -10.34
C PHE A 1230 10.18 34.16 -9.68
N THR A 1231 10.87 35.10 -9.04
CA THR A 1231 12.02 34.79 -8.20
C THR A 1231 11.52 34.58 -6.78
N SER A 1232 11.62 33.35 -6.26
CA SER A 1232 11.39 33.02 -4.84
C SER A 1232 12.52 33.59 -3.97
N HIS A 1233 12.71 34.91 -3.96
CA HIS A 1233 13.84 35.57 -3.30
C HIS A 1233 13.56 36.00 -1.85
N SER A 1234 12.38 35.73 -1.30
CA SER A 1234 12.03 36.15 0.07
C SER A 1234 12.18 35.06 1.14
N CYS A 1235 12.16 33.76 0.78
CA CYS A 1235 12.25 32.68 1.78
C CYS A 1235 13.65 32.04 1.91
N ARG A 1236 14.51 32.12 0.90
CA ARG A 1236 15.82 31.42 0.90
C ARG A 1236 16.93 32.20 1.63
N ASN A 1237 16.81 33.54 1.73
CA ASN A 1237 17.80 34.38 2.40
C ASN A 1237 17.63 34.49 3.92
N LYS A 1238 16.54 33.97 4.51
CA LYS A 1238 16.45 33.79 5.97
C LYS A 1238 17.19 32.52 6.40
N SER A 1239 16.96 31.38 5.75
CA SER A 1239 17.69 30.13 6.03
C SER A 1239 19.20 30.22 5.80
N ASN A 1240 19.68 30.97 4.79
CA ASN A 1240 21.13 31.17 4.59
C ASN A 1240 21.75 32.26 5.49
N LYS A 1241 20.94 33.12 6.12
CA LYS A 1241 21.40 34.00 7.21
C LYS A 1241 21.44 33.21 8.51
N ASP A 1242 20.41 32.43 8.77
CA ASP A 1242 20.33 31.54 9.92
C ASP A 1242 21.44 30.46 9.86
N ASP A 1243 21.82 29.92 8.68
CA ASP A 1243 22.98 29.00 8.52
C ASP A 1243 24.36 29.67 8.62
N LYS A 1244 24.45 30.99 8.39
CA LYS A 1244 25.68 31.77 8.62
C LYS A 1244 25.80 32.24 10.07
N ASP A 1245 24.67 32.47 10.72
CA ASP A 1245 24.61 32.81 12.15
C ASP A 1245 24.73 31.53 13.01
N LEU A 1246 24.23 30.37 12.56
CA LEU A 1246 24.43 29.04 13.18
C LEU A 1246 25.87 28.51 13.06
N LYS A 1247 26.66 28.99 12.09
CA LYS A 1247 28.10 28.70 12.04
C LYS A 1247 28.93 29.61 12.97
N ASN A 1248 28.33 30.67 13.53
CA ASN A 1248 28.99 31.55 14.50
C ASN A 1248 28.53 31.35 15.94
N ASP A 1249 27.40 30.68 16.18
CA ASP A 1249 26.85 30.44 17.54
C ASP A 1249 27.00 28.99 18.05
N ASN A 1250 28.06 28.29 17.64
CA ASN A 1250 28.46 27.01 18.24
C ASN A 1250 29.11 27.16 19.64
N ASN A 1251 28.57 28.08 20.45
CA ASN A 1251 29.08 28.36 21.78
C ASN A 1251 27.98 28.77 22.76
N THR A 1252 26.84 28.07 22.80
CA THR A 1252 25.98 28.00 24.00
C THR A 1252 24.93 26.89 23.90
N ASN A 1253 24.77 26.16 25.02
CA ASN A 1253 23.85 25.04 25.25
C ASN A 1253 22.38 25.33 24.89
N LEU A 1254 21.73 24.42 24.13
CA LEU A 1254 20.43 23.78 24.46
C LEU A 1254 20.02 22.71 23.43
#